data_AF-A0A843C0J4-F1
#
_entry.id   AF-A0A843C0J4-F1
#
_cell.length_a   1.000
_cell.length_b   1.000
_cell.length_c   1.000
_cell.angle_alpha   90.00
_cell.angle_beta   90.00
_cell.angle_gamma   90.00
#
_symmetry.space_group_name_H-M   'P 1'
#
loop_
_entity.id
_entity.type
_entity.pdbx_description
1 polymer ?
#
loop_
_entity_poly.entity_id
_entity_poly.type
_entity_poly.pdbx_seq_one_letter_code
_entity_poly.pdbx_strand_id
1 'polypeptide(L)'
;MDPIKNWPNELMIHYWRLDDNFRNVILSFIHKNSDPKADKLKNFIDNISVIYKLQGIIVNNSEFLFMAANTFVLQGSFEEVYEICAKDEYHPGLLNTKAYALISQRKFDDVEGVIAKAEEFSKADPFNALYINAIKLLYFYYSQQFDKIETNLESLATHYKQLCDQYSDDENLVLAFTEMFTLGKSVFINIKRREGKLEEGMAIGQELILLVRKSNNRYLLNRLLNNTALCAIESGDMKSGLVYLEESFLFSEILANKLQLAVLANNIGFIYRNMGNLEMAMKYFYIALENAKKADLDSQYIVVATETNIAHLHLDFGNSQLALSNSDLALDSLKKSNVTVPPQIKIALDLCRADIFESLDQFNEAEMTLDSALTDIKQGQLRNEIPKVYLRKARLAARQSNLGEAKKLLELSLELALENKLFEIIVNTKLQLAEIDLLNYRMTNENQLLINALEKIDDTRRLCEEQDYKLVLIDVFILQGLLLSMTNKMKESKKILNNAIDLSKQLNLLEKEQEARIQLTEIEKEKSNLLVRIFTRINKSIRSTIAFESVSRPKTIKADIKALFIMSKQTGLPFYQNEFNKETKLNPNLLSGLLSAIRTMGQQILDAEEGGLQLIDHGNVSIMLETGEKCFFALVVDKETYLLREKFREFISYFQTERFFKDGDHVVVQTSEKRDEEITNLVEKHLLKVE
;
A
#
# COMPACT_ATOMS: atom_id res chain seq x y z
N MET A 1 43.29 -15.57 20.66
CA MET A 1 42.40 -14.63 19.95
C MET A 1 40.99 -15.08 20.24
N ASP A 2 40.15 -14.20 20.74
CA ASP A 2 38.79 -14.52 21.18
C ASP A 2 37.99 -15.14 20.03
N PRO A 3 37.76 -16.47 20.04
CA PRO A 3 37.25 -17.19 18.87
C PRO A 3 35.86 -16.71 18.45
N ILE A 4 35.13 -16.04 19.35
CA ILE A 4 33.73 -15.63 19.21
C ILE A 4 33.58 -14.19 18.74
N LYS A 5 34.59 -13.33 18.86
CA LYS A 5 34.46 -11.89 18.57
C LYS A 5 33.98 -11.55 17.14
N ASN A 6 34.07 -12.53 16.23
CA ASN A 6 33.60 -12.40 14.84
C ASN A 6 32.49 -13.43 14.50
N TRP A 7 31.76 -13.92 15.50
CA TRP A 7 30.66 -14.86 15.32
C TRP A 7 29.33 -14.11 15.25
N PRO A 8 28.32 -14.70 14.62
CA PRO A 8 27.02 -14.06 14.40
C PRO A 8 26.27 -13.89 15.72
N ASN A 9 25.69 -12.72 15.93
CA ASN A 9 25.08 -12.32 17.20
C ASN A 9 23.68 -12.91 17.43
N GLU A 10 23.02 -13.45 16.39
CA GLU A 10 21.65 -13.97 16.42
C GLU A 10 21.42 -15.01 17.53
N LEU A 11 22.47 -15.73 17.93
CA LEU A 11 22.43 -16.74 18.98
C LEU A 11 23.42 -16.47 20.13
N MET A 12 24.15 -15.35 20.09
CA MET A 12 25.20 -15.07 21.08
C MET A 12 24.66 -14.78 22.47
N ILE A 13 23.52 -14.13 22.57
CA ILE A 13 22.87 -13.90 23.86
C ILE A 13 22.51 -15.23 24.53
N HIS A 14 22.01 -16.20 23.76
CA HIS A 14 21.73 -17.54 24.29
C HIS A 14 23.02 -18.30 24.65
N TYR A 15 24.04 -18.17 23.81
CA TYR A 15 25.34 -18.79 24.05
C TYR A 15 26.01 -18.27 25.34
N TRP A 16 25.92 -16.97 25.63
CA TRP A 16 26.49 -16.37 26.84
C TRP A 16 25.74 -16.74 28.13
N ARG A 17 24.52 -17.28 28.03
CA ARG A 17 23.77 -17.84 29.18
C ARG A 17 24.23 -19.23 29.59
N LEU A 18 24.97 -19.94 28.73
CA LEU A 18 25.58 -21.23 29.07
C LEU A 18 26.73 -21.07 30.06
N ASP A 19 27.04 -22.11 30.85
CA ASP A 19 28.30 -22.10 31.61
C ASP A 19 29.54 -22.25 30.71
N ASP A 20 30.72 -21.89 31.26
CA ASP A 20 31.99 -21.92 30.54
C ASP A 20 32.34 -23.30 29.97
N ASN A 21 31.96 -24.38 30.65
CA ASN A 21 32.29 -25.73 30.19
C ASN A 21 31.49 -26.08 28.94
N PHE A 22 30.17 -25.84 28.95
CA PHE A 22 29.33 -26.05 27.76
C PHE A 22 29.76 -25.14 26.61
N ARG A 23 30.04 -23.87 26.89
CA ARG A 23 30.57 -22.92 25.91
C ARG A 23 31.81 -23.45 25.20
N ASN A 24 32.79 -23.94 25.96
CA ASN A 24 34.05 -24.47 25.40
C ASN A 24 33.84 -25.74 24.57
N VAL A 25 32.95 -26.65 25.01
CA VAL A 25 32.61 -27.86 24.27
C VAL A 25 31.99 -27.51 22.91
N ILE A 26 31.04 -26.58 22.90
CA ILE A 26 30.34 -26.14 21.68
C ILE A 26 31.32 -25.49 20.71
N LEU A 27 32.17 -24.56 21.17
CA LEU A 27 33.15 -23.93 20.28
C LEU A 27 34.13 -24.95 19.70
N SER A 28 34.63 -25.87 20.53
CA SER A 28 35.56 -26.91 20.07
C SER A 28 34.91 -27.79 19.00
N PHE A 29 33.63 -28.13 19.17
CA PHE A 29 32.87 -28.88 18.18
C PHE A 29 32.72 -28.08 16.88
N ILE A 30 32.24 -26.84 16.96
CA ILE A 30 32.00 -26.01 15.77
C ILE A 30 33.31 -25.73 15.03
N HIS A 31 34.40 -25.42 15.72
CA HIS A 31 35.70 -25.20 15.09
C HIS A 31 36.21 -26.42 14.30
N LYS A 32 35.93 -27.64 14.77
CA LYS A 32 36.35 -28.88 14.11
C LYS A 32 35.46 -29.23 12.91
N ASN A 33 34.20 -28.82 12.93
CA ASN A 33 33.17 -29.28 11.99
C ASN A 33 32.63 -28.18 11.07
N SER A 34 33.16 -26.94 11.15
CA SER A 34 32.76 -25.84 10.26
C SER A 34 33.41 -25.93 8.88
N ASP A 35 32.66 -25.58 7.84
CA ASP A 35 33.23 -25.32 6.52
C ASP A 35 33.81 -23.89 6.49
N PRO A 36 35.13 -23.71 6.32
CA PRO A 36 35.75 -22.39 6.30
C PRO A 36 35.26 -21.49 5.14
N LYS A 37 34.63 -22.06 4.11
CA LYS A 37 34.04 -21.31 2.98
C LYS A 37 32.58 -20.90 3.22
N ALA A 38 31.90 -21.50 4.18
CA ALA A 38 30.51 -21.20 4.49
C ALA A 38 30.36 -19.95 5.38
N ASP A 39 29.18 -19.33 5.35
CA ASP A 39 28.83 -18.26 6.28
C ASP A 39 28.93 -18.76 7.73
N LYS A 40 29.47 -17.93 8.63
CA LYS A 40 29.68 -18.33 10.03
C LYS A 40 28.38 -18.63 10.78
N LEU A 41 27.26 -17.99 10.44
CA LEU A 41 25.96 -18.29 11.04
C LEU A 41 25.41 -19.59 10.54
N LYS A 42 25.56 -19.86 9.26
CA LYS A 42 25.20 -21.16 8.73
C LYS A 42 26.00 -22.26 9.44
N ASN A 43 27.32 -22.10 9.54
CA ASN A 43 28.16 -23.02 10.31
C ASN A 43 27.70 -23.16 11.76
N PHE A 44 27.38 -22.06 12.44
CA PHE A 44 26.91 -22.09 13.82
C PHE A 44 25.62 -22.90 13.94
N ILE A 45 24.60 -22.51 13.18
CA ILE A 45 23.26 -23.12 13.20
C ILE A 45 23.37 -24.62 12.86
N ASP A 46 24.02 -24.97 11.76
CA ASP A 46 24.15 -26.36 11.31
C ASP A 46 24.81 -27.23 12.38
N ASN A 47 25.85 -26.73 13.05
CA ASN A 47 26.53 -27.46 14.11
C ASN A 47 25.71 -27.56 15.41
N ILE A 48 24.99 -26.49 15.82
CA ILE A 48 24.09 -26.59 16.98
C ILE A 48 22.99 -27.63 16.72
N SER A 49 22.41 -27.65 15.52
CA SER A 49 21.43 -28.66 15.12
C SER A 49 22.01 -30.08 15.16
N VAL A 50 23.28 -30.28 14.76
CA VAL A 50 23.97 -31.57 14.89
C VAL A 50 24.18 -31.95 16.36
N ILE A 51 24.69 -31.03 17.19
CA ILE A 51 24.92 -31.29 18.63
C ILE A 51 23.63 -31.73 19.31
N TYR A 52 22.51 -31.04 19.04
CA TYR A 52 21.20 -31.41 19.56
C TYR A 52 20.80 -32.85 19.15
N LYS A 53 21.02 -33.21 17.87
CA LYS A 53 20.67 -34.54 17.33
C LYS A 53 21.56 -35.67 17.85
N LEU A 54 22.77 -35.40 18.36
CA LEU A 54 23.67 -36.40 18.94
C LEU A 54 23.26 -36.87 20.36
N GLN A 55 22.22 -36.29 20.96
CA GLN A 55 21.59 -36.73 22.23
C GLN A 55 22.58 -36.98 23.41
N GLY A 56 23.48 -36.03 23.69
CA GLY A 56 24.45 -36.09 24.82
C GLY A 56 24.03 -35.33 26.08
N ILE A 57 24.85 -35.33 27.14
CA ILE A 57 24.56 -34.65 28.43
C ILE A 57 24.19 -33.17 28.24
N ILE A 58 24.83 -32.49 27.28
CA ILE A 58 24.56 -31.09 26.94
C ILE A 58 23.11 -30.84 26.51
N VAL A 59 22.43 -31.84 25.94
CA VAL A 59 21.04 -31.70 25.46
C VAL A 59 20.01 -31.77 26.58
N ASN A 60 20.42 -31.95 27.84
CA ASN A 60 19.56 -31.86 29.01
C ASN A 60 19.71 -30.53 29.76
N ASN A 61 20.59 -29.63 29.30
CA ASN A 61 20.73 -28.29 29.87
C ASN A 61 19.70 -27.33 29.27
N SER A 62 18.90 -26.65 30.10
CA SER A 62 17.81 -25.79 29.65
C SER A 62 18.25 -24.59 28.82
N GLU A 63 19.40 -23.98 29.11
CA GLU A 63 19.95 -22.86 28.33
C GLU A 63 20.49 -23.33 26.97
N PHE A 64 21.04 -24.55 26.90
CA PHE A 64 21.41 -25.16 25.62
C PHE A 64 20.16 -25.49 24.80
N LEU A 65 19.14 -26.07 25.43
CA LEU A 65 17.85 -26.32 24.79
C LEU A 65 17.24 -25.00 24.27
N PHE A 66 17.32 -23.92 25.04
CA PHE A 66 16.86 -22.61 24.61
C PHE A 66 17.61 -22.10 23.36
N MET A 67 18.94 -22.21 23.33
CA MET A 67 19.73 -21.87 22.15
C MET A 67 19.40 -22.76 20.94
N ALA A 68 19.23 -24.06 21.17
CA ALA A 68 18.86 -25.02 20.12
C ALA A 68 17.46 -24.72 19.56
N ALA A 69 16.47 -24.41 20.41
CA ALA A 69 15.13 -24.03 19.99
C ALA A 69 15.16 -22.80 19.07
N ASN A 70 15.90 -21.76 19.46
CA ASN A 70 16.05 -20.56 18.62
C ASN A 70 16.77 -20.87 17.31
N THR A 71 17.76 -21.77 17.32
CA THR A 71 18.43 -22.24 16.09
C THR A 71 17.43 -22.82 15.10
N PHE A 72 16.52 -23.69 15.54
CA PHE A 72 15.49 -24.26 14.68
C PHE A 72 14.41 -23.23 14.29
N VAL A 73 14.11 -22.24 15.13
CA VAL A 73 13.28 -21.08 14.74
C VAL A 73 13.91 -20.32 13.57
N LEU A 74 15.22 -20.06 13.61
CA LEU A 74 15.93 -19.38 12.52
C LEU A 74 15.78 -20.16 11.19
N GLN A 75 15.85 -21.49 11.24
CA GLN A 75 15.67 -22.38 10.09
C GLN A 75 14.20 -22.56 9.66
N GLY A 76 13.24 -22.18 10.51
CA GLY A 76 11.81 -22.42 10.28
C GLY A 76 11.38 -23.88 10.49
N SER A 77 12.16 -24.66 11.24
CA SER A 77 11.95 -26.07 11.57
C SER A 77 11.22 -26.20 12.90
N PHE A 78 9.89 -26.04 12.86
CA PHE A 78 9.13 -25.88 14.10
C PHE A 78 8.79 -27.19 14.82
N GLU A 79 8.86 -28.34 14.15
CA GLU A 79 8.68 -29.65 14.81
C GLU A 79 9.76 -29.84 15.89
N GLU A 80 11.03 -29.64 15.54
CA GLU A 80 12.13 -29.68 16.53
C GLU A 80 11.97 -28.63 17.63
N VAL A 81 11.43 -27.44 17.33
CA VAL A 81 11.16 -26.43 18.37
C VAL A 81 10.19 -26.97 19.41
N TYR A 82 9.11 -27.63 18.99
CA TYR A 82 8.14 -28.21 19.92
C TYR A 82 8.73 -29.36 20.74
N GLU A 83 9.51 -30.25 20.11
CA GLU A 83 10.21 -31.32 20.81
C GLU A 83 11.17 -30.79 21.88
N ILE A 84 11.92 -29.74 21.55
CA ILE A 84 12.86 -29.10 22.46
C ILE A 84 12.12 -28.46 23.63
N CYS A 85 11.09 -27.65 23.35
CA CYS A 85 10.34 -26.95 24.38
C CYS A 85 9.55 -27.91 25.29
N ALA A 86 9.26 -29.15 24.85
CA ALA A 86 8.62 -30.16 25.69
C ALA A 86 9.57 -30.79 26.73
N LYS A 87 10.90 -30.63 26.57
CA LYS A 87 11.89 -31.16 27.53
C LYS A 87 12.00 -30.35 28.81
N ASP A 88 11.63 -29.07 28.76
CA ASP A 88 11.55 -28.20 29.94
C ASP A 88 10.45 -27.14 29.74
N GLU A 89 9.32 -27.36 30.39
CA GLU A 89 8.14 -26.48 30.33
C GLU A 89 8.17 -25.33 31.35
N TYR A 90 9.25 -25.17 32.13
CA TYR A 90 9.38 -24.14 33.15
C TYR A 90 10.45 -23.11 32.82
N HIS A 91 11.30 -23.36 31.83
CA HIS A 91 12.29 -22.39 31.39
C HIS A 91 11.62 -21.22 30.63
N PRO A 92 11.75 -19.96 31.10
CA PRO A 92 11.06 -18.81 30.51
C PRO A 92 11.40 -18.59 29.04
N GLY A 93 12.66 -18.78 28.66
CA GLY A 93 13.08 -18.68 27.26
C GLY A 93 12.40 -19.70 26.36
N LEU A 94 12.26 -20.95 26.81
CA LEU A 94 11.64 -22.02 26.02
C LEU A 94 10.13 -21.81 25.87
N LEU A 95 9.47 -21.33 26.93
CA LEU A 95 8.06 -20.94 26.87
C LEU A 95 7.83 -19.83 25.83
N ASN A 96 8.65 -18.77 25.82
CA ASN A 96 8.53 -17.71 24.82
C ASN A 96 8.84 -18.21 23.40
N THR A 97 9.84 -19.07 23.23
CA THR A 97 10.16 -19.68 21.91
C THR A 97 9.01 -20.58 21.43
N LYS A 98 8.38 -21.34 22.33
CA LYS A 98 7.17 -22.13 22.02
C LYS A 98 6.01 -21.22 21.60
N ALA A 99 5.75 -20.14 22.34
CA ALA A 99 4.71 -19.17 21.98
C ALA A 99 5.00 -18.52 20.62
N TYR A 100 6.25 -18.15 20.35
CA TYR A 100 6.67 -17.62 19.05
C TYR A 100 6.41 -18.60 17.91
N ALA A 101 6.73 -19.89 18.09
CA ALA A 101 6.51 -20.94 17.11
C ALA A 101 5.02 -21.15 16.81
N LEU A 102 4.18 -21.16 17.86
CA LEU A 102 2.72 -21.25 17.75
C LEU A 102 2.15 -20.06 16.96
N ILE A 103 2.55 -18.83 17.31
CA ILE A 103 2.13 -17.60 16.64
C ILE A 103 2.56 -17.61 15.16
N SER A 104 3.80 -18.02 14.88
CA SER A 104 4.35 -18.08 13.51
C SER A 104 3.61 -19.07 12.62
N GLN A 105 3.06 -20.15 13.21
CA GLN A 105 2.21 -21.13 12.52
C GLN A 105 0.72 -20.81 12.60
N ARG A 106 0.32 -19.67 13.18
CA ARG A 106 -1.09 -19.27 13.38
C ARG A 106 -1.91 -20.28 14.19
N LYS A 107 -1.26 -21.00 15.11
CA LYS A 107 -1.89 -21.93 16.08
C LYS A 107 -2.13 -21.19 17.38
N PHE A 108 -3.28 -20.51 17.49
CA PHE A 108 -3.51 -19.57 18.60
C PHE A 108 -4.11 -20.18 19.87
N ASP A 109 -4.74 -21.35 19.78
CA ASP A 109 -5.51 -21.97 20.88
C ASP A 109 -4.69 -22.15 22.17
N ASP A 110 -3.41 -22.48 22.04
CA ASP A 110 -2.51 -22.75 23.18
C ASP A 110 -1.65 -21.55 23.59
N VAL A 111 -1.68 -20.43 22.84
CA VAL A 111 -0.72 -19.33 23.01
C VAL A 111 -0.90 -18.62 24.35
N GLU A 112 -2.15 -18.36 24.76
CA GLU A 112 -2.43 -17.62 26.01
C GLU A 112 -1.95 -18.36 27.25
N GLY A 113 -2.14 -19.68 27.30
CA GLY A 113 -1.67 -20.51 28.40
C GLY A 113 -0.15 -20.53 28.50
N VAL A 114 0.56 -20.59 27.37
CA VAL A 114 2.03 -20.53 27.32
C VAL A 114 2.54 -19.15 27.73
N ILE A 115 1.90 -18.07 27.28
CA ILE A 115 2.22 -16.69 27.67
C ILE A 115 2.04 -16.50 29.18
N ALA A 116 0.93 -16.97 29.75
CA ALA A 116 0.66 -16.85 31.18
C ALA A 116 1.74 -17.55 32.03
N LYS A 117 2.17 -18.76 31.64
CA LYS A 117 3.27 -19.47 32.30
C LYS A 117 4.59 -18.70 32.20
N ALA A 118 4.94 -18.19 31.01
CA ALA A 118 6.19 -17.43 30.84
C ALA A 118 6.20 -16.13 31.67
N GLU A 119 5.03 -15.52 31.84
CA GLU A 119 4.86 -14.27 32.57
C GLU A 119 5.20 -14.40 34.07
N GLU A 120 4.94 -15.57 34.68
CA GLU A 120 5.25 -15.85 36.10
C GLU A 120 6.74 -15.62 36.44
N PHE A 121 7.62 -15.81 35.46
CA PHE A 121 9.08 -15.67 35.62
C PHE A 121 9.60 -14.26 35.32
N SER A 122 8.76 -13.32 34.87
CA SER A 122 9.19 -11.98 34.40
C SER A 122 9.86 -11.12 35.47
N LYS A 123 9.54 -11.35 36.76
CA LYS A 123 10.19 -10.62 37.86
C LYS A 123 11.62 -11.09 38.13
N ALA A 124 11.95 -12.33 37.79
CA ALA A 124 13.22 -12.96 38.09
C ALA A 124 14.24 -12.85 36.94
N ASP A 125 13.77 -12.72 35.70
CA ASP A 125 14.61 -12.59 34.51
C ASP A 125 14.22 -11.31 33.71
N PRO A 126 15.08 -10.26 33.69
CA PRO A 126 14.78 -9.03 32.95
C PRO A 126 14.71 -9.23 31.44
N PHE A 127 15.43 -10.21 30.88
CA PHE A 127 15.34 -10.55 29.47
C PHE A 127 13.97 -11.16 29.15
N ASN A 128 13.48 -12.06 30.01
CA ASN A 128 12.13 -12.62 29.88
C ASN A 128 11.04 -11.54 29.91
N ALA A 129 11.17 -10.52 30.77
CA ALA A 129 10.20 -9.44 30.87
C ALA A 129 10.00 -8.67 29.56
N LEU A 130 11.05 -8.47 28.76
CA LEU A 130 10.91 -7.88 27.42
C LEU A 130 10.45 -8.90 26.38
N TYR A 131 10.97 -10.13 26.45
CA TYR A 131 10.61 -11.16 25.48
C TYR A 131 9.11 -11.44 25.51
N ILE A 132 8.52 -11.60 26.70
CA ILE A 132 7.08 -11.87 26.83
C ILE A 132 6.21 -10.72 26.30
N ASN A 133 6.61 -9.46 26.52
CA ASN A 133 5.90 -8.30 25.98
C ASN A 133 5.97 -8.26 24.45
N ALA A 134 7.12 -8.61 23.87
CA ALA A 134 7.25 -8.75 22.42
C ALA A 134 6.37 -9.88 21.86
N ILE A 135 6.33 -11.04 22.54
CA ILE A 135 5.46 -12.16 22.18
C ILE A 135 3.98 -11.78 22.26
N LYS A 136 3.55 -11.06 23.30
CA LYS A 136 2.17 -10.53 23.44
C LYS A 136 1.79 -9.64 22.27
N LEU A 137 2.64 -8.70 21.88
CA LEU A 137 2.39 -7.83 20.72
C LEU A 137 2.25 -8.61 19.41
N LEU A 138 3.12 -9.62 19.19
CA LEU A 138 3.00 -10.51 18.04
C LEU A 138 1.70 -11.30 18.08
N TYR A 139 1.34 -11.87 19.23
CA TYR A 139 0.11 -12.62 19.42
C TYR A 139 -1.11 -11.74 19.11
N PHE A 140 -1.21 -10.55 19.71
CA PHE A 140 -2.33 -9.64 19.47
C PHE A 140 -2.42 -9.22 18.01
N TYR A 141 -1.29 -8.93 17.36
CA TYR A 141 -1.30 -8.59 15.94
C TYR A 141 -1.80 -9.75 15.06
N TYR A 142 -1.25 -10.95 15.21
CA TYR A 142 -1.58 -12.09 14.35
C TYR A 142 -2.94 -12.73 14.66
N SER A 143 -3.43 -12.61 15.89
CA SER A 143 -4.79 -13.00 16.31
C SER A 143 -5.82 -11.87 16.13
N GLN A 144 -5.41 -10.73 15.57
CA GLN A 144 -6.28 -9.59 15.21
C GLN A 144 -6.92 -8.83 16.40
N GLN A 145 -6.28 -8.83 17.56
CA GLN A 145 -6.68 -8.09 18.76
C GLN A 145 -6.00 -6.70 18.80
N PHE A 146 -6.31 -5.85 17.81
CA PHE A 146 -5.60 -4.58 17.60
C PHE A 146 -5.80 -3.55 18.72
N ASP A 147 -6.93 -3.61 19.42
CA ASP A 147 -7.27 -2.79 20.58
C ASP A 147 -6.29 -2.96 21.74
N LYS A 148 -5.66 -4.13 21.85
CA LYS A 148 -4.67 -4.43 22.90
C LYS A 148 -3.27 -3.93 22.57
N ILE A 149 -2.98 -3.49 21.35
CA ILE A 149 -1.61 -3.28 20.89
C ILE A 149 -0.99 -1.98 21.41
N GLU A 150 -1.72 -0.87 21.37
CA GLU A 150 -1.18 0.47 21.71
C GLU A 150 -0.68 0.52 23.16
N THR A 151 -1.52 0.10 24.12
CA THR A 151 -1.17 0.05 25.54
C THR A 151 0.04 -0.86 25.82
N ASN A 152 0.14 -1.99 25.11
CA ASN A 152 1.26 -2.92 25.30
C ASN A 152 2.57 -2.39 24.67
N LEU A 153 2.51 -1.55 23.64
CA LEU A 153 3.69 -0.90 23.08
C LEU A 153 4.29 0.12 24.05
N GLU A 154 3.45 0.97 24.64
CA GLU A 154 3.91 1.97 25.62
C GLU A 154 4.59 1.30 26.82
N SER A 155 4.01 0.20 27.29
CA SER A 155 4.60 -0.65 28.33
C SER A 155 5.94 -1.23 27.89
N LEU A 156 6.03 -1.81 26.67
CA LEU A 156 7.27 -2.35 26.14
C LEU A 156 8.37 -1.27 26.05
N ALA A 157 8.05 -0.09 25.53
CA ALA A 157 9.00 1.02 25.37
C ALA A 157 9.52 1.55 26.71
N THR A 158 8.62 1.67 27.70
CA THR A 158 8.98 2.13 29.05
C THR A 158 9.91 1.12 29.73
N HIS A 159 9.55 -0.16 29.71
CA HIS A 159 10.39 -1.22 30.29
C HIS A 159 11.74 -1.35 29.57
N TYR A 160 11.75 -1.26 28.25
CA TYR A 160 12.98 -1.30 27.46
C TYR A 160 13.96 -0.21 27.88
N LYS A 161 13.48 1.03 28.03
CA LYS A 161 14.33 2.14 28.47
C LYS A 161 14.85 1.93 29.89
N GLN A 162 13.99 1.55 30.84
CA GLN A 162 14.38 1.29 32.22
C GLN A 162 15.46 0.20 32.33
N LEU A 163 15.31 -0.89 31.58
CA LEU A 163 16.28 -1.98 31.57
C LEU A 163 17.60 -1.59 30.90
N CYS A 164 17.58 -0.83 29.80
CA CYS A 164 18.80 -0.32 29.19
C CYS A 164 19.57 0.62 30.12
N ASP A 165 18.86 1.48 30.85
CA ASP A 165 19.48 2.39 31.83
C ASP A 165 20.09 1.59 33.00
N GLN A 166 19.34 0.62 33.53
CA GLN A 166 19.76 -0.22 34.66
C GLN A 166 20.97 -1.11 34.34
N TYR A 167 21.05 -1.65 33.12
CA TYR A 167 22.10 -2.58 32.69
C TYR A 167 23.06 -1.96 31.68
N SER A 168 23.26 -0.64 31.73
CA SER A 168 24.07 0.12 30.76
C SER A 168 25.53 -0.35 30.65
N ASP A 169 26.07 -1.02 31.67
CA ASP A 169 27.42 -1.59 31.67
C ASP A 169 27.53 -2.97 31.00
N ASP A 170 26.41 -3.66 30.72
CA ASP A 170 26.38 -4.97 30.06
C ASP A 170 25.93 -4.83 28.60
N GLU A 171 26.91 -4.63 27.71
CA GLU A 171 26.66 -4.42 26.28
C GLU A 171 25.86 -5.57 25.64
N ASN A 172 26.13 -6.82 26.01
CA ASN A 172 25.44 -7.98 25.43
C ASN A 172 23.96 -8.01 25.85
N LEU A 173 23.68 -7.70 27.11
CA LEU A 173 22.32 -7.68 27.63
C LEU A 173 21.52 -6.49 27.06
N VAL A 174 22.14 -5.33 26.89
CA VAL A 174 21.52 -4.17 26.22
C VAL A 174 21.18 -4.49 24.75
N LEU A 175 22.06 -5.19 24.03
CA LEU A 175 21.76 -5.67 22.68
C LEU A 175 20.56 -6.64 22.69
N ALA A 176 20.50 -7.55 23.65
CA ALA A 176 19.38 -8.49 23.80
C ALA A 176 18.04 -7.77 24.02
N PHE A 177 18.04 -6.76 24.90
CA PHE A 177 16.87 -5.91 25.13
C PHE A 177 16.45 -5.17 23.86
N THR A 178 17.42 -4.66 23.10
CA THR A 178 17.18 -3.96 21.83
C THR A 178 16.53 -4.89 20.80
N GLU A 179 16.97 -6.13 20.73
CA GLU A 179 16.42 -7.15 19.83
C GLU A 179 14.97 -7.51 20.19
N MET A 180 14.67 -7.72 21.47
CA MET A 180 13.30 -8.01 21.93
C MET A 180 12.37 -6.81 21.75
N PHE A 181 12.84 -5.60 22.08
CA PHE A 181 12.12 -4.36 21.81
C PHE A 181 11.78 -4.24 20.32
N THR A 182 12.76 -4.49 19.46
CA THR A 182 12.59 -4.41 18.01
C THR A 182 11.63 -5.48 17.47
N LEU A 183 11.72 -6.71 17.97
CA LEU A 183 10.80 -7.79 17.63
C LEU A 183 9.35 -7.39 17.94
N GLY A 184 9.09 -6.87 19.14
CA GLY A 184 7.78 -6.38 19.56
C GLY A 184 7.31 -5.18 18.73
N LYS A 185 8.11 -4.12 18.64
CA LYS A 185 7.78 -2.89 17.88
C LYS A 185 7.62 -3.14 16.38
N SER A 186 8.18 -4.23 15.82
CA SER A 186 8.03 -4.58 14.39
C SER A 186 6.58 -4.75 13.93
N VAL A 187 5.64 -5.07 14.84
CA VAL A 187 4.21 -5.18 14.47
C VAL A 187 3.64 -3.83 14.04
N PHE A 188 4.18 -2.72 14.54
CA PHE A 188 3.69 -1.38 14.20
C PHE A 188 3.98 -0.98 12.76
N ILE A 189 5.04 -1.52 12.14
CA ILE A 189 5.25 -1.33 10.69
C ILE A 189 4.01 -1.81 9.94
N ASN A 190 3.50 -3.00 10.30
CA ASN A 190 2.34 -3.58 9.66
C ASN A 190 1.01 -2.93 10.07
N ILE A 191 0.89 -2.44 11.30
CA ILE A 191 -0.29 -1.66 11.73
C ILE A 191 -0.38 -0.37 10.91
N LYS A 192 0.71 0.39 10.81
CA LYS A 192 0.77 1.60 9.99
C LYS A 192 0.52 1.30 8.52
N ARG A 193 1.03 0.17 8.01
CA ARG A 193 0.68 -0.32 6.66
C ARG A 193 -0.82 -0.55 6.51
N ARG A 194 -1.47 -1.25 7.45
CA ARG A 194 -2.94 -1.48 7.46
C ARG A 194 -3.76 -0.20 7.57
N GLU A 195 -3.26 0.81 8.29
CA GLU A 195 -3.87 2.14 8.39
C GLU A 195 -3.64 3.00 7.13
N GLY A 196 -2.86 2.54 6.14
CA GLY A 196 -2.45 3.35 4.99
C GLY A 196 -1.46 4.47 5.33
N LYS A 197 -0.82 4.43 6.50
CA LYS A 197 0.21 5.37 6.96
C LYS A 197 1.61 4.84 6.61
N LEU A 198 1.85 4.69 5.30
CA LEU A 198 3.03 4.01 4.78
C LEU A 198 4.34 4.71 5.15
N GLU A 199 4.38 6.05 5.12
CA GLU A 199 5.56 6.84 5.51
C GLU A 199 5.93 6.64 6.99
N GLU A 200 4.94 6.64 7.89
CA GLU A 200 5.16 6.31 9.31
C GLU A 200 5.66 4.86 9.46
N GLY A 201 5.06 3.92 8.75
CA GLY A 201 5.50 2.52 8.74
C GLY A 201 6.94 2.36 8.25
N MET A 202 7.32 3.08 7.19
CA MET A 202 8.69 3.10 6.67
C MET A 202 9.66 3.75 7.65
N ALA A 203 9.29 4.87 8.28
CA ALA A 203 10.12 5.55 9.26
C ALA A 203 10.40 4.66 10.47
N ILE A 204 9.37 3.99 11.01
CA ILE A 204 9.52 3.00 12.07
C ILE A 204 10.43 1.85 11.60
N GLY A 205 10.21 1.34 10.38
CA GLY A 205 11.04 0.30 9.79
C GLY A 205 12.52 0.67 9.71
N GLN A 206 12.83 1.86 9.19
CA GLN A 206 14.19 2.39 9.08
C GLN A 206 14.84 2.60 10.46
N GLU A 207 14.10 3.14 11.43
CA GLU A 207 14.56 3.27 12.82
C GLU A 207 14.97 1.92 13.41
N LEU A 208 14.09 0.92 13.28
CA LEU A 208 14.33 -0.43 13.80
C LEU A 208 15.48 -1.14 13.07
N ILE A 209 15.60 -0.98 11.75
CA ILE A 209 16.72 -1.51 10.97
C ILE A 209 18.04 -0.94 11.49
N LEU A 210 18.11 0.37 11.74
CA LEU A 210 19.32 1.01 12.29
C LEU A 210 19.68 0.49 13.68
N LEU A 211 18.70 0.22 14.53
CA LEU A 211 18.93 -0.38 15.84
C LEU A 211 19.50 -1.80 15.71
N VAL A 212 18.90 -2.65 14.87
CA VAL A 212 19.32 -4.06 14.72
C VAL A 212 20.62 -4.20 13.94
N ARG A 213 20.97 -3.26 13.05
CA ARG A 213 22.29 -3.28 12.39
C ARG A 213 23.45 -3.20 13.40
N LYS A 214 23.24 -2.64 14.60
CA LYS A 214 24.24 -2.65 15.67
C LYS A 214 24.48 -4.06 16.22
N SER A 215 23.42 -4.85 16.38
CA SER A 215 23.53 -6.24 16.79
C SER A 215 23.82 -7.17 15.61
N ASN A 216 23.77 -6.73 14.36
CA ASN A 216 23.99 -7.56 13.17
C ASN A 216 23.10 -8.83 13.14
N ASN A 217 21.91 -8.77 13.74
CA ASN A 217 20.99 -9.91 13.81
C ASN A 217 20.19 -10.01 12.50
N ARG A 218 20.63 -10.91 11.61
CA ARG A 218 20.09 -11.03 10.25
C ARG A 218 18.67 -11.56 10.20
N TYR A 219 18.24 -12.33 11.21
CA TYR A 219 16.86 -12.79 11.31
C TYR A 219 15.88 -11.65 11.57
N LEU A 220 16.20 -10.78 12.52
CA LEU A 220 15.40 -9.58 12.78
C LEU A 220 15.49 -8.60 11.61
N LEU A 221 16.67 -8.40 11.02
CA LEU A 221 16.81 -7.58 9.81
C LEU A 221 15.93 -8.10 8.68
N ASN A 222 15.94 -9.40 8.40
CA ASN A 222 15.09 -10.02 7.38
C ASN A 222 13.61 -9.63 7.55
N ARG A 223 13.07 -9.79 8.77
CA ARG A 223 11.69 -9.44 9.10
C ARG A 223 11.42 -7.95 8.91
N LEU A 224 12.31 -7.08 9.40
CA LEU A 224 12.14 -5.63 9.30
C LEU A 224 12.24 -5.15 7.86
N LEU A 225 13.22 -5.63 7.11
CA LEU A 225 13.43 -5.34 5.69
C LEU A 225 12.20 -5.75 4.88
N ASN A 226 11.66 -6.95 5.09
CA ASN A 226 10.45 -7.41 4.41
C ASN A 226 9.25 -6.50 4.71
N ASN A 227 8.98 -6.21 5.99
CA ASN A 227 7.83 -5.37 6.35
C ASN A 227 7.99 -3.92 5.85
N THR A 228 9.21 -3.38 5.92
CA THR A 228 9.54 -2.03 5.41
C THR A 228 9.44 -1.98 3.90
N ALA A 229 9.86 -3.04 3.21
CA ALA A 229 9.72 -3.17 1.77
C ALA A 229 8.26 -3.13 1.34
N LEU A 230 7.36 -3.84 2.04
CA LEU A 230 5.93 -3.78 1.75
C LEU A 230 5.39 -2.35 1.86
N CYS A 231 5.78 -1.58 2.89
CA CYS A 231 5.40 -0.17 2.98
C CYS A 231 5.99 0.66 1.81
N ALA A 232 7.24 0.42 1.43
CA ALA A 232 7.89 1.12 0.32
C ALA A 232 7.20 0.83 -1.03
N ILE A 233 6.95 -0.45 -1.33
CA ILE A 233 6.24 -0.90 -2.54
C ILE A 233 4.83 -0.30 -2.57
N GLU A 234 4.15 -0.30 -1.43
CA GLU A 234 2.81 0.27 -1.34
C GLU A 234 2.78 1.80 -1.45
N SER A 235 3.91 2.45 -1.18
CA SER A 235 4.08 3.91 -1.37
C SER A 235 4.51 4.28 -2.80
N GLY A 236 4.73 3.29 -3.66
CA GLY A 236 5.21 3.47 -5.03
C GLY A 236 6.72 3.43 -5.20
N ASP A 237 7.50 3.36 -4.12
CA ASP A 237 8.96 3.15 -4.18
C ASP A 237 9.32 1.66 -4.32
N MET A 238 8.96 1.11 -5.48
CA MET A 238 9.21 -0.29 -5.80
C MET A 238 10.70 -0.63 -5.90
N LYS A 239 11.56 0.35 -6.23
CA LYS A 239 13.01 0.13 -6.37
C LYS A 239 13.66 -0.07 -5.00
N SER A 240 13.41 0.81 -4.05
CA SER A 240 13.92 0.63 -2.68
C SER A 240 13.30 -0.61 -2.03
N GLY A 241 12.01 -0.85 -2.26
CA GLY A 241 11.33 -2.06 -1.82
C GLY A 241 12.00 -3.34 -2.32
N LEU A 242 12.36 -3.40 -3.61
CA LEU A 242 13.08 -4.54 -4.19
C LEU A 242 14.45 -4.74 -3.53
N VAL A 243 15.23 -3.67 -3.33
CA VAL A 243 16.54 -3.76 -2.66
C VAL A 243 16.42 -4.35 -1.25
N TYR A 244 15.43 -3.90 -0.47
CA TYR A 244 15.17 -4.47 0.86
C TYR A 244 14.78 -5.95 0.80
N LEU A 245 13.96 -6.35 -0.17
CA LEU A 245 13.58 -7.76 -0.33
C LEU A 245 14.76 -8.62 -0.79
N GLU A 246 15.63 -8.12 -1.67
CA GLU A 246 16.83 -8.84 -2.13
C GLU A 246 17.82 -9.06 -0.98
N GLU A 247 18.05 -8.04 -0.13
CA GLU A 247 18.87 -8.18 1.09
C GLU A 247 18.25 -9.20 2.05
N SER A 248 16.93 -9.12 2.26
CA SER A 248 16.19 -10.07 3.09
C SER A 248 16.27 -11.51 2.53
N PHE A 249 16.17 -11.67 1.21
CA PHE A 249 16.24 -12.98 0.54
C PHE A 249 17.57 -13.66 0.79
N LEU A 250 18.69 -12.93 0.67
CA LEU A 250 20.03 -13.44 0.97
C LEU A 250 20.14 -13.94 2.42
N PHE A 251 19.56 -13.23 3.38
CA PHE A 251 19.54 -13.69 4.77
C PHE A 251 18.75 -14.99 4.94
N SER A 252 17.57 -15.12 4.30
CA SER A 252 16.80 -16.37 4.32
C SER A 252 17.56 -17.54 3.70
N GLU A 253 18.39 -17.30 2.67
CA GLU A 253 19.25 -18.33 2.07
C GLU A 253 20.30 -18.82 3.07
N ILE A 254 20.96 -17.91 3.79
CA ILE A 254 21.95 -18.23 4.82
C ILE A 254 21.32 -19.05 5.95
N LEU A 255 20.11 -18.68 6.37
CA LEU A 255 19.34 -19.35 7.41
C LEU A 255 18.69 -20.67 6.94
N ALA A 256 18.72 -20.97 5.64
CA ALA A 256 18.02 -22.08 4.99
C ALA A 256 16.50 -22.09 5.25
N ASN A 257 15.89 -20.94 5.55
CA ASN A 257 14.49 -20.83 5.93
C ASN A 257 13.55 -20.87 4.71
N LYS A 258 12.98 -22.05 4.43
CA LYS A 258 12.15 -22.28 3.23
C LYS A 258 10.86 -21.47 3.22
N LEU A 259 10.21 -21.29 4.37
CA LEU A 259 9.00 -20.49 4.43
C LEU A 259 9.29 -19.02 4.10
N GLN A 260 10.33 -18.43 4.69
CA GLN A 260 10.68 -17.04 4.43
C GLN A 260 11.16 -16.83 2.98
N LEU A 261 11.91 -17.78 2.42
CA LEU A 261 12.26 -17.75 0.99
C LEU A 261 11.01 -17.73 0.11
N ALA A 262 9.98 -18.51 0.45
CA ALA A 262 8.73 -18.53 -0.30
C ALA A 262 8.01 -17.17 -0.24
N VAL A 263 7.90 -16.59 0.96
CA VAL A 263 7.26 -15.28 1.16
C VAL A 263 8.00 -14.18 0.39
N LEU A 264 9.32 -14.13 0.51
CA LEU A 264 10.15 -13.11 -0.15
C LEU A 264 10.13 -13.28 -1.67
N ALA A 265 10.23 -14.52 -2.18
CA ALA A 265 10.14 -14.78 -3.61
C ALA A 265 8.77 -14.35 -4.18
N ASN A 266 7.67 -14.62 -3.48
CA ASN A 266 6.36 -14.14 -3.91
C ASN A 266 6.30 -12.60 -3.95
N ASN A 267 6.82 -11.92 -2.94
CA ASN A 267 6.83 -10.46 -2.91
C ASN A 267 7.72 -9.87 -4.03
N ILE A 268 8.87 -10.47 -4.29
CA ILE A 268 9.75 -10.08 -5.40
C ILE A 268 9.06 -10.33 -6.75
N GLY A 269 8.41 -11.47 -6.93
CA GLY A 269 7.64 -11.79 -8.13
C GLY A 269 6.51 -10.78 -8.37
N PHE A 270 5.81 -10.38 -7.30
CA PHE A 270 4.80 -9.33 -7.34
C PHE A 270 5.38 -7.99 -7.79
N ILE A 271 6.55 -7.58 -7.29
CA ILE A 271 7.21 -6.35 -7.77
C ILE A 271 7.56 -6.45 -9.26
N TYR A 272 8.13 -7.57 -9.71
CA TYR A 272 8.48 -7.73 -11.13
C TYR A 272 7.25 -7.69 -12.03
N ARG A 273 6.12 -8.27 -11.58
CA ARG A 273 4.85 -8.16 -12.29
C ARG A 273 4.45 -6.70 -12.43
N ASN A 274 4.50 -5.94 -11.33
CA ASN A 274 4.17 -4.52 -11.34
C ASN A 274 5.13 -3.77 -12.27
N MET A 275 6.44 -4.03 -12.23
CA MET A 275 7.39 -3.40 -13.17
C MET A 275 7.20 -3.81 -14.65
N GLY A 276 6.25 -4.69 -14.97
CA GLY A 276 5.97 -5.19 -16.32
C GLY A 276 6.91 -6.32 -16.77
N ASN A 277 7.81 -6.77 -15.90
CA ASN A 277 8.71 -7.88 -16.18
C ASN A 277 8.04 -9.21 -15.81
N LEU A 278 7.08 -9.62 -16.65
CA LEU A 278 6.24 -10.79 -16.40
C LEU A 278 7.04 -12.12 -16.38
N GLU A 279 8.16 -12.19 -17.10
CA GLU A 279 9.03 -13.38 -17.11
C GLU A 279 9.73 -13.56 -15.75
N MET A 280 10.34 -12.50 -15.21
CA MET A 280 10.95 -12.55 -13.87
C MET A 280 9.90 -12.75 -12.79
N ALA A 281 8.71 -12.15 -12.93
CA ALA A 281 7.59 -12.38 -12.03
C ALA A 281 7.25 -13.88 -11.95
N MET A 282 7.03 -14.51 -13.10
CA MET A 282 6.72 -15.94 -13.20
C MET A 282 7.82 -16.81 -12.58
N LYS A 283 9.09 -16.50 -12.87
CA LYS A 283 10.24 -17.21 -12.29
C LYS A 283 10.22 -17.18 -10.76
N TYR A 284 10.04 -16.00 -10.17
CA TYR A 284 10.03 -15.85 -8.70
C TYR A 284 8.79 -16.48 -8.06
N PHE A 285 7.62 -16.46 -8.70
CA PHE A 285 6.46 -17.19 -8.20
C PHE A 285 6.69 -18.71 -8.18
N TYR A 286 7.37 -19.27 -9.18
CA TYR A 286 7.74 -20.69 -9.13
C TYR A 286 8.77 -21.02 -8.03
N ILE A 287 9.75 -20.13 -7.81
CA ILE A 287 10.67 -20.25 -6.67
C ILE A 287 9.88 -20.22 -5.34
N ALA A 288 8.86 -19.37 -5.24
CA ALA A 288 8.01 -19.30 -4.07
C ALA A 288 7.25 -20.61 -3.83
N LEU A 289 6.59 -21.17 -4.84
CA LEU A 289 5.89 -22.45 -4.75
C LEU A 289 6.82 -23.61 -4.39
N GLU A 290 8.01 -23.66 -4.99
CA GLU A 290 8.99 -24.71 -4.70
C GLU A 290 9.44 -24.67 -3.24
N ASN A 291 9.74 -23.48 -2.71
CA ASN A 291 10.14 -23.32 -1.31
C ASN A 291 8.97 -23.56 -0.34
N ALA A 292 7.74 -23.16 -0.70
CA ALA A 292 6.56 -23.43 0.11
C ALA A 292 6.30 -24.93 0.27
N LYS A 293 6.50 -25.73 -0.81
CA LYS A 293 6.41 -27.20 -0.77
C LYS A 293 7.50 -27.86 0.08
N LYS A 294 8.66 -27.22 0.20
CA LYS A 294 9.80 -27.70 0.99
C LYS A 294 9.78 -27.20 2.43
N ALA A 295 8.83 -26.35 2.80
CA ALA A 295 8.69 -25.83 4.16
C ALA A 295 8.10 -26.90 5.09
N ASP A 296 8.57 -26.92 6.33
CA ASP A 296 8.23 -27.91 7.35
C ASP A 296 6.93 -27.55 8.12
N LEU A 297 5.98 -26.91 7.43
CA LEU A 297 4.73 -26.42 8.03
C LEU A 297 3.66 -26.19 6.96
N ASP A 298 2.42 -26.03 7.42
CA ASP A 298 1.29 -25.64 6.59
C ASP A 298 1.49 -24.22 6.02
N SER A 299 2.04 -24.18 4.81
CA SER A 299 2.34 -22.98 4.04
C SER A 299 1.19 -22.59 3.10
N GLN A 300 -0.03 -23.09 3.31
CA GLN A 300 -1.11 -22.86 2.34
C GLN A 300 -1.41 -21.38 2.10
N TYR A 301 -1.27 -20.50 3.11
CA TYR A 301 -1.48 -19.07 2.90
C TYR A 301 -0.55 -18.48 1.82
N ILE A 302 0.72 -18.91 1.76
CA ILE A 302 1.66 -18.42 0.75
C ILE A 302 1.46 -19.11 -0.59
N VAL A 303 1.05 -20.39 -0.59
CA VAL A 303 0.66 -21.12 -1.81
C VAL A 303 -0.53 -20.43 -2.48
N VAL A 304 -1.61 -20.16 -1.73
CA VAL A 304 -2.80 -19.44 -2.22
C VAL A 304 -2.42 -18.09 -2.80
N ALA A 305 -1.63 -17.28 -2.06
CA ALA A 305 -1.20 -15.97 -2.56
C ALA A 305 -0.38 -16.07 -3.87
N THR A 306 0.52 -17.05 -3.95
CA THR A 306 1.38 -17.24 -5.12
C THR A 306 0.60 -17.76 -6.32
N GLU A 307 -0.31 -18.71 -6.13
CA GLU A 307 -1.17 -19.25 -7.19
C GLU A 307 -2.14 -18.18 -7.72
N THR A 308 -2.69 -17.34 -6.85
CA THR A 308 -3.47 -16.15 -7.24
C THR A 308 -2.65 -15.19 -8.09
N ASN A 309 -1.40 -14.91 -7.71
CA ASN A 309 -0.51 -14.05 -8.49
C ASN A 309 -0.16 -14.63 -9.87
N ILE A 310 0.01 -15.95 -9.96
CA ILE A 310 0.19 -16.64 -11.26
C ILE A 310 -1.09 -16.58 -12.09
N ALA A 311 -2.28 -16.72 -11.48
CA ALA A 311 -3.55 -16.55 -12.18
C ALA A 311 -3.69 -15.14 -12.76
N HIS A 312 -3.29 -14.11 -12.00
CA HIS A 312 -3.19 -12.74 -12.52
C HIS A 312 -2.22 -12.62 -13.69
N LEU A 313 -1.04 -13.23 -13.64
CA LEU A 313 -0.12 -13.24 -14.79
C LEU A 313 -0.76 -13.88 -16.02
N HIS A 314 -1.49 -14.99 -15.87
CA HIS A 314 -2.21 -15.59 -16.99
C HIS A 314 -3.28 -14.66 -17.56
N LEU A 315 -3.99 -13.88 -16.73
CA LEU A 315 -4.88 -12.82 -17.21
C LEU A 315 -4.13 -11.70 -17.94
N ASP A 316 -2.97 -11.29 -17.44
CA ASP A 316 -2.12 -10.27 -18.08
C ASP A 316 -1.65 -10.74 -19.47
N PHE A 317 -1.42 -12.06 -19.64
CA PHE A 317 -1.14 -12.69 -20.92
C PHE A 317 -2.40 -12.95 -21.80
N GLY A 318 -3.60 -12.63 -21.31
CA GLY A 318 -4.87 -12.85 -22.03
C GLY A 318 -5.36 -14.30 -22.02
N ASN A 319 -4.82 -15.15 -21.14
CA ASN A 319 -5.11 -16.58 -21.05
C ASN A 319 -6.09 -16.88 -19.91
N SER A 320 -7.34 -16.43 -20.03
CA SER A 320 -8.36 -16.55 -18.98
C SER A 320 -8.62 -17.99 -18.51
N GLN A 321 -8.55 -18.98 -19.40
CA GLN A 321 -8.75 -20.39 -19.01
C GLN A 321 -7.61 -20.94 -18.15
N LEU A 322 -6.36 -20.55 -18.45
CA LEU A 322 -5.21 -20.90 -17.60
C LEU A 322 -5.29 -20.18 -16.26
N ALA A 323 -5.68 -18.90 -16.28
CA ALA A 323 -5.92 -18.13 -15.06
C ALA A 323 -6.98 -18.81 -14.16
N LEU A 324 -8.09 -19.26 -14.75
CA LEU A 324 -9.12 -20.01 -14.02
C LEU A 324 -8.54 -21.27 -13.38
N SER A 325 -7.81 -22.08 -14.16
CA SER A 325 -7.17 -23.30 -13.65
C SER A 325 -6.21 -23.03 -12.49
N ASN A 326 -5.41 -21.97 -12.56
CA ASN A 326 -4.50 -21.59 -11.47
C ASN A 326 -5.26 -21.05 -10.25
N SER A 327 -6.33 -20.30 -10.46
CA SER A 327 -7.18 -19.83 -9.35
C SER A 327 -7.95 -20.97 -8.67
N ASP A 328 -8.25 -22.06 -9.38
CA ASP A 328 -8.85 -23.27 -8.81
C ASP A 328 -7.84 -24.03 -7.93
N LEU A 329 -6.55 -24.06 -8.32
CA LEU A 329 -5.48 -24.56 -7.45
C LEU A 329 -5.40 -23.75 -6.15
N ALA A 330 -5.44 -22.42 -6.25
CA ALA A 330 -5.45 -21.54 -5.08
C ALA A 330 -6.67 -21.81 -4.17
N LEU A 331 -7.85 -22.01 -4.77
CA LEU A 331 -9.06 -22.33 -4.01
C LEU A 331 -8.98 -23.69 -3.32
N ASP A 332 -8.40 -24.70 -3.96
CA ASP A 332 -8.20 -26.02 -3.37
C ASP A 332 -7.14 -26.01 -2.27
N SER A 333 -6.06 -25.24 -2.44
CA SER A 333 -5.05 -24.96 -1.41
C SER A 333 -5.69 -24.29 -0.19
N LEU A 334 -6.58 -23.31 -0.40
CA LEU A 334 -7.33 -22.64 0.66
C LEU A 334 -8.23 -23.63 1.43
N LYS A 335 -8.95 -24.53 0.74
CA LYS A 335 -9.80 -25.57 1.37
C LYS A 335 -9.00 -26.59 2.19
N LYS A 336 -7.76 -26.88 1.77
CA LYS A 336 -6.86 -27.84 2.44
C LYS A 336 -6.09 -27.23 3.62
N SER A 337 -6.16 -25.91 3.79
CA SER A 337 -5.46 -25.21 4.87
C SER A 337 -6.01 -25.62 6.23
N ASN A 338 -5.13 -26.12 7.10
CA ASN A 338 -5.45 -26.42 8.49
C ASN A 338 -5.23 -25.21 9.41
N VAL A 339 -4.66 -24.13 8.86
CA VAL A 339 -4.44 -22.86 9.56
C VAL A 339 -5.28 -21.75 8.95
N THR A 340 -5.59 -20.73 9.75
CA THR A 340 -6.36 -19.57 9.29
C THR A 340 -5.57 -18.79 8.24
N VAL A 341 -6.07 -18.76 7.00
CA VAL A 341 -5.53 -17.89 5.95
C VAL A 341 -6.00 -16.45 6.17
N PRO A 342 -5.10 -15.44 6.10
CA PRO A 342 -5.48 -14.04 6.21
C PRO A 342 -6.62 -13.64 5.26
N PRO A 343 -7.64 -12.90 5.72
CA PRO A 343 -8.76 -12.47 4.88
C PRO A 343 -8.33 -11.75 3.60
N GLN A 344 -7.24 -10.96 3.66
CA GLN A 344 -6.71 -10.23 2.49
C GLN A 344 -6.30 -11.17 1.35
N ILE A 345 -5.76 -12.35 1.66
CA ILE A 345 -5.34 -13.33 0.64
C ILE A 345 -6.57 -13.95 -0.01
N LYS A 346 -7.61 -14.25 0.77
CA LYS A 346 -8.89 -14.75 0.25
C LYS A 346 -9.60 -13.70 -0.60
N ILE A 347 -9.66 -12.45 -0.14
CA ILE A 347 -10.23 -11.32 -0.90
C ILE A 347 -9.47 -11.14 -2.22
N ALA A 348 -8.13 -11.15 -2.21
CA ALA A 348 -7.34 -11.05 -3.43
C ALA A 348 -7.65 -12.20 -4.42
N LEU A 349 -7.81 -13.44 -3.94
CA LEU A 349 -8.24 -14.57 -4.76
C LEU A 349 -9.64 -14.33 -5.35
N ASP A 350 -10.61 -13.89 -4.54
CA ASP A 350 -11.98 -13.64 -4.98
C ASP A 350 -12.02 -12.50 -6.03
N LEU A 351 -11.26 -11.42 -5.83
CA LEU A 351 -11.14 -10.33 -6.81
C LEU A 351 -10.51 -10.81 -8.12
N CYS A 352 -9.44 -11.62 -8.05
CA CYS A 352 -8.82 -12.24 -9.21
C CYS A 352 -9.82 -13.12 -9.97
N ARG A 353 -10.55 -13.97 -9.26
CA ARG A 353 -11.56 -14.86 -9.85
C ARG A 353 -12.71 -14.09 -10.48
N ALA A 354 -13.15 -13.00 -9.87
CA ALA A 354 -14.17 -12.13 -10.47
C ALA A 354 -13.67 -11.52 -11.80
N ASP A 355 -12.41 -11.08 -11.87
CA ASP A 355 -11.78 -10.59 -13.10
C ASP A 355 -11.68 -11.71 -14.16
N ILE A 356 -11.36 -12.94 -13.75
CA ILE A 356 -11.35 -14.13 -14.63
C ILE A 356 -12.74 -14.40 -15.19
N PHE A 357 -13.76 -14.49 -14.33
CA PHE A 357 -15.13 -14.76 -14.74
C PHE A 357 -15.71 -13.67 -15.63
N GLU A 358 -15.41 -12.39 -15.36
CA GLU A 358 -15.75 -11.28 -16.25
C GLU A 358 -15.16 -11.48 -17.65
N SER A 359 -13.88 -11.85 -17.74
CA SER A 359 -13.20 -12.09 -19.02
C SER A 359 -13.72 -13.32 -19.78
N LEU A 360 -14.38 -14.24 -19.09
CA LEU A 360 -15.02 -15.45 -19.65
C LEU A 360 -16.52 -15.27 -19.89
N ASP A 361 -17.05 -14.06 -19.72
CA ASP A 361 -18.49 -13.74 -19.82
C ASP A 361 -19.38 -14.50 -18.81
N GLN A 362 -18.80 -14.98 -17.71
CA GLN A 362 -19.47 -15.68 -16.60
C GLN A 362 -19.91 -14.69 -15.52
N PHE A 363 -20.82 -13.78 -15.87
CA PHE A 363 -21.15 -12.63 -15.02
C PHE A 363 -21.80 -12.99 -13.68
N ASN A 364 -22.61 -14.06 -13.62
CA ASN A 364 -23.26 -14.48 -12.37
C ASN A 364 -22.22 -14.99 -11.37
N GLU A 365 -21.26 -15.78 -11.83
CA GLU A 365 -20.16 -16.29 -11.02
C GLU A 365 -19.26 -15.15 -10.53
N ALA A 366 -18.99 -14.15 -11.39
CA ALA A 366 -18.26 -12.96 -11.02
C ALA A 366 -18.99 -12.17 -9.91
N GLU A 367 -20.29 -11.92 -10.06
CA GLU A 367 -21.09 -11.18 -9.08
C GLU A 367 -21.17 -11.91 -7.73
N MET A 368 -21.43 -13.22 -7.73
CA MET A 368 -21.43 -14.04 -6.51
C MET A 368 -20.08 -14.00 -5.79
N THR A 369 -18.98 -14.02 -6.54
CA THR A 369 -17.62 -13.97 -5.98
C THR A 369 -17.35 -12.59 -5.35
N LEU A 370 -17.80 -11.50 -5.98
CA LEU A 370 -17.67 -10.15 -5.42
C LEU A 370 -18.53 -9.94 -4.16
N ASP A 371 -19.69 -10.58 -4.07
CA ASP A 371 -20.52 -10.57 -2.85
C ASP A 371 -19.88 -11.34 -1.69
N SER A 372 -19.23 -12.47 -2.00
CA SER A 372 -18.39 -13.20 -1.03
C SER A 372 -17.27 -12.29 -0.50
N ALA A 373 -16.55 -11.62 -1.39
CA ALA A 373 -15.47 -10.70 -1.01
C ALA A 373 -15.98 -9.56 -0.11
N LEU A 374 -17.13 -8.95 -0.40
CA LEU A 374 -17.72 -7.91 0.47
C LEU A 374 -18.06 -8.42 1.87
N THR A 375 -18.52 -9.68 1.96
CA THR A 375 -18.82 -10.32 3.24
C THR A 375 -17.55 -10.48 4.08
N ASP A 376 -16.47 -10.99 3.46
CA ASP A 376 -15.17 -11.13 4.12
C ASP A 376 -14.55 -9.78 4.50
N ILE A 377 -14.67 -8.77 3.63
CA ILE A 377 -14.20 -7.41 3.90
C ILE A 377 -14.91 -6.83 5.13
N LYS A 378 -16.23 -7.03 5.23
CA LYS A 378 -17.02 -6.56 6.38
C LYS A 378 -16.62 -7.28 7.67
N GLN A 379 -16.41 -8.59 7.62
CA GLN A 379 -15.96 -9.38 8.77
C GLN A 379 -14.54 -9.00 9.22
N GLY A 380 -13.62 -8.79 8.27
CA GLY A 380 -12.24 -8.39 8.53
C GLY A 380 -12.03 -6.89 8.80
N GLN A 381 -13.10 -6.09 8.74
CA GLN A 381 -13.07 -4.63 8.87
C GLN A 381 -12.10 -3.93 7.89
N LEU A 382 -11.98 -4.46 6.67
CA LEU A 382 -11.01 -4.02 5.66
C LEU A 382 -11.58 -2.96 4.72
N ARG A 383 -12.02 -1.81 5.27
CA ARG A 383 -12.77 -0.78 4.50
C ARG A 383 -12.07 -0.31 3.22
N ASN A 384 -10.73 -0.29 3.20
CA ASN A 384 -9.94 0.12 2.04
C ASN A 384 -10.04 -0.84 0.84
N GLU A 385 -10.58 -2.05 1.02
CA GLU A 385 -10.79 -3.01 -0.07
C GLU A 385 -12.18 -2.86 -0.73
N ILE A 386 -13.14 -2.16 -0.10
CA ILE A 386 -14.50 -1.97 -0.63
C ILE A 386 -14.48 -1.30 -2.03
N PRO A 387 -13.70 -0.23 -2.27
CA PRO A 387 -13.71 0.44 -3.57
C PRO A 387 -13.25 -0.46 -4.71
N LYS A 388 -12.36 -1.43 -4.44
CA LYS A 388 -11.90 -2.43 -5.41
C LYS A 388 -13.02 -3.37 -5.87
N VAL A 389 -13.96 -3.69 -4.97
CA VAL A 389 -15.14 -4.48 -5.34
C VAL A 389 -16.08 -3.65 -6.21
N TYR A 390 -16.35 -2.40 -5.82
CA TYR A 390 -17.24 -1.52 -6.59
C TYR A 390 -16.72 -1.24 -8.01
N LEU A 391 -15.40 -1.09 -8.18
CA LEU A 391 -14.78 -1.02 -9.50
C LEU A 391 -15.14 -2.22 -10.39
N ARG A 392 -15.05 -3.43 -9.84
CA ARG A 392 -15.32 -4.68 -10.58
C ARG A 392 -16.81 -4.87 -10.84
N LYS A 393 -17.67 -4.58 -9.86
CA LYS A 393 -19.12 -4.58 -10.05
C LYS A 393 -19.57 -3.58 -11.10
N ALA A 394 -18.98 -2.39 -11.12
CA ALA A 394 -19.26 -1.39 -12.15
C ALA A 394 -18.91 -1.89 -13.55
N ARG A 395 -17.75 -2.56 -13.70
CA ARG A 395 -17.37 -3.17 -14.97
C ARG A 395 -18.35 -4.25 -15.41
N LEU A 396 -18.77 -5.13 -14.50
CA LEU A 396 -19.79 -6.15 -14.80
C LEU A 396 -21.09 -5.49 -15.29
N ALA A 397 -21.58 -4.47 -14.58
CA ALA A 397 -22.77 -3.72 -14.98
C ALA A 397 -22.60 -3.07 -16.36
N ALA A 398 -21.42 -2.50 -16.66
CA ALA A 398 -21.12 -1.90 -17.95
C ALA A 398 -21.11 -2.94 -19.08
N ARG A 399 -20.51 -4.11 -18.86
CA ARG A 399 -20.50 -5.25 -19.81
C ARG A 399 -21.90 -5.77 -20.10
N GLN A 400 -22.80 -5.69 -19.12
CA GLN A 400 -24.23 -5.99 -19.24
C GLN A 400 -25.06 -4.81 -19.79
N SER A 401 -24.43 -3.74 -20.27
CA SER A 401 -25.07 -2.52 -20.79
C SER A 401 -25.93 -1.75 -19.77
N ASN A 402 -25.75 -2.00 -18.47
CA ASN A 402 -26.36 -1.23 -17.39
C ASN A 402 -25.45 -0.06 -16.98
N LEU A 403 -25.29 0.91 -17.89
CA LEU A 403 -24.36 2.04 -17.71
C LEU A 403 -24.74 2.98 -16.56
N GLY A 404 -26.03 3.04 -16.20
CA GLY A 404 -26.52 3.83 -15.07
C GLY A 404 -26.03 3.27 -13.73
N GLU A 405 -26.18 1.96 -13.52
CA GLU A 405 -25.67 1.31 -12.32
C GLU A 405 -24.14 1.30 -12.30
N ALA A 406 -23.49 1.09 -13.45
CA ALA A 406 -22.03 1.17 -13.56
C ALA A 406 -21.50 2.52 -13.09
N LYS A 407 -22.10 3.62 -13.58
CA LYS A 407 -21.73 4.98 -13.19
C LYS A 407 -21.91 5.21 -11.68
N LYS A 408 -23.05 4.81 -11.13
CA LYS A 408 -23.34 4.95 -9.69
C LYS A 408 -22.33 4.20 -8.81
N LEU A 409 -21.97 2.97 -9.19
CA LEU A 409 -20.97 2.17 -8.47
C LEU A 409 -19.57 2.80 -8.56
N LEU A 410 -19.21 3.37 -9.71
CA LEU A 410 -17.95 4.11 -9.88
C LEU A 410 -17.93 5.38 -9.03
N GLU A 411 -19.02 6.15 -8.97
CA GLU A 411 -19.11 7.34 -8.12
C GLU A 411 -18.94 6.99 -6.63
N LEU A 412 -19.57 5.90 -6.17
CA LEU A 412 -19.39 5.39 -4.80
C LEU A 412 -17.95 4.90 -4.55
N SER A 413 -17.32 4.27 -5.54
CA SER A 413 -15.91 3.87 -5.45
C SER A 413 -14.99 5.09 -5.37
N LEU A 414 -15.26 6.14 -6.16
CA LEU A 414 -14.48 7.37 -6.18
C LEU A 414 -14.55 8.11 -4.84
N GLU A 415 -15.74 8.22 -4.26
CA GLU A 415 -15.97 8.84 -2.95
C GLU A 415 -15.10 8.17 -1.87
N LEU A 416 -15.26 6.85 -1.70
CA LEU A 416 -14.49 6.08 -0.74
C LEU A 416 -12.99 6.11 -1.03
N ALA A 417 -12.58 6.12 -2.30
CA ALA A 417 -11.17 6.19 -2.68
C ALA A 417 -10.56 7.56 -2.36
N LEU A 418 -11.30 8.66 -2.54
CA LEU A 418 -10.87 10.01 -2.16
C LEU A 418 -10.75 10.14 -0.63
N GLU A 419 -11.74 9.67 0.12
CA GLU A 419 -11.73 9.66 1.59
C GLU A 419 -10.50 8.94 2.14
N ASN A 420 -10.21 7.77 1.59
CA ASN A 420 -9.11 6.91 2.05
C ASN A 420 -7.79 7.17 1.29
N LYS A 421 -7.75 8.19 0.42
CA LYS A 421 -6.59 8.62 -0.37
C LYS A 421 -6.00 7.49 -1.24
N LEU A 422 -6.85 6.59 -1.77
CA LEU A 422 -6.51 5.42 -2.58
C LEU A 422 -6.32 5.79 -4.07
N PHE A 423 -5.15 6.31 -4.39
CA PHE A 423 -4.83 6.92 -5.69
C PHE A 423 -5.10 6.02 -6.91
N GLU A 424 -4.61 4.78 -6.89
CA GLU A 424 -4.72 3.89 -8.05
C GLU A 424 -6.18 3.53 -8.34
N ILE A 425 -7.00 3.42 -7.28
CA ILE A 425 -8.46 3.30 -7.39
C ILE A 425 -9.06 4.58 -7.98
N ILE A 426 -8.66 5.78 -7.54
CA ILE A 426 -9.14 7.06 -8.11
C ILE A 426 -8.86 7.12 -9.62
N VAL A 427 -7.63 6.81 -10.03
CA VAL A 427 -7.23 6.77 -11.45
C VAL A 427 -8.09 5.76 -12.22
N ASN A 428 -8.21 4.54 -11.72
CA ASN A 428 -8.98 3.48 -12.35
C ASN A 428 -10.46 3.85 -12.50
N THR A 429 -11.05 4.42 -11.44
CA THR A 429 -12.42 4.89 -11.43
C THR A 429 -12.63 6.01 -12.44
N LYS A 430 -11.72 6.99 -12.54
CA LYS A 430 -11.82 8.07 -13.54
C LYS A 430 -11.67 7.56 -14.97
N LEU A 431 -10.78 6.60 -15.21
CA LEU A 431 -10.65 5.93 -16.51
C LEU A 431 -11.94 5.18 -16.90
N GLN A 432 -12.54 4.44 -15.96
CA GLN A 432 -13.80 3.73 -16.19
C GLN A 432 -14.97 4.70 -16.38
N LEU A 433 -15.05 5.79 -15.60
CA LEU A 433 -16.08 6.82 -15.81
C LEU A 433 -15.95 7.49 -17.19
N ALA A 434 -14.72 7.74 -17.66
CA ALA A 434 -14.48 8.22 -19.01
C ALA A 434 -14.91 7.18 -20.07
N GLU A 435 -14.70 5.89 -19.81
CA GLU A 435 -15.20 4.80 -20.65
C GLU A 435 -16.73 4.82 -20.74
N ILE A 436 -17.43 4.97 -19.62
CA ILE A 436 -18.90 5.06 -19.57
C ILE A 436 -19.41 6.25 -20.39
N ASP A 437 -18.78 7.42 -20.26
CA ASP A 437 -19.14 8.59 -21.05
C ASP A 437 -18.94 8.34 -22.55
N LEU A 438 -17.84 7.69 -22.94
CA LEU A 438 -17.57 7.34 -24.33
C LEU A 438 -18.51 6.26 -24.89
N LEU A 439 -18.93 5.30 -24.07
CA LEU A 439 -19.95 4.32 -24.42
C LEU A 439 -21.31 5.00 -24.66
N ASN A 440 -21.70 5.93 -23.80
CA ASN A 440 -22.90 6.75 -24.02
C ASN A 440 -22.77 7.61 -25.28
N TYR A 441 -21.62 8.26 -25.50
CA TYR A 441 -21.35 9.04 -26.71
C TYR A 441 -21.51 8.19 -27.97
N ARG A 442 -21.04 6.95 -27.97
CA ARG A 442 -21.21 6.02 -29.10
C ARG A 442 -22.68 5.78 -29.44
N MET A 443 -23.55 5.79 -28.43
CA MET A 443 -24.99 5.52 -28.59
C MET A 443 -25.79 6.79 -28.93
N THR A 444 -25.47 7.92 -28.33
CA THR A 444 -26.26 9.18 -28.42
C THR A 444 -25.66 10.22 -29.37
N ASN A 445 -24.35 10.14 -29.61
CA ASN A 445 -23.56 11.12 -30.36
C ASN A 445 -23.58 12.54 -29.75
N GLU A 446 -23.82 12.65 -28.44
CA GLU A 446 -23.81 13.92 -27.70
C GLU A 446 -22.38 14.39 -27.40
N ASN A 447 -21.94 15.48 -28.03
CA ASN A 447 -20.57 16.01 -27.88
C ASN A 447 -20.18 16.33 -26.43
N GLN A 448 -21.14 16.65 -25.56
CA GLN A 448 -20.87 16.91 -24.14
C GLN A 448 -20.21 15.71 -23.46
N LEU A 449 -20.57 14.49 -23.83
CA LEU A 449 -20.00 13.27 -23.25
C LEU A 449 -18.52 13.11 -23.60
N LEU A 450 -18.12 13.55 -24.80
CA LEU A 450 -16.72 13.57 -25.22
C LEU A 450 -15.91 14.59 -24.40
N ILE A 451 -16.51 15.75 -24.09
CA ILE A 451 -15.92 16.77 -23.21
C ILE A 451 -15.76 16.21 -21.79
N ASN A 452 -16.82 15.62 -21.23
CA ASN A 452 -16.81 15.01 -19.90
C ASN A 452 -15.76 13.90 -19.76
N ALA A 453 -15.57 13.08 -20.80
CA ALA A 453 -14.52 12.07 -20.85
C ALA A 453 -13.12 12.72 -20.87
N LEU A 454 -12.92 13.76 -21.70
CA LEU A 454 -11.66 14.48 -21.77
C LEU A 454 -11.30 15.16 -20.43
N GLU A 455 -12.26 15.72 -19.71
CA GLU A 455 -12.07 16.29 -18.38
C GLU A 455 -11.58 15.23 -17.38
N LYS A 456 -12.21 14.05 -17.35
CA LYS A 456 -11.78 12.94 -16.49
C LYS A 456 -10.36 12.47 -16.81
N ILE A 457 -9.99 12.46 -18.09
CA ILE A 457 -8.62 12.12 -18.51
C ILE A 457 -7.62 13.22 -18.13
N ASP A 458 -7.99 14.51 -18.22
CA ASP A 458 -7.11 15.61 -17.78
C ASP A 458 -6.92 15.61 -16.26
N ASP A 459 -7.98 15.38 -15.51
CA ASP A 459 -7.92 15.17 -14.06
C ASP A 459 -6.98 14.02 -13.71
N THR A 460 -7.10 12.89 -14.42
CA THR A 460 -6.23 11.72 -14.25
C THR A 460 -4.77 12.04 -14.60
N ARG A 461 -4.53 12.87 -15.62
CA ARG A 461 -3.19 13.32 -16.02
C ARG A 461 -2.53 14.15 -14.92
N ARG A 462 -3.21 15.19 -14.43
CA ARG A 462 -2.71 16.06 -13.35
C ARG A 462 -2.39 15.23 -12.11
N LEU A 463 -3.31 14.33 -11.78
CA LEU A 463 -3.16 13.39 -10.68
C LEU A 463 -1.90 12.51 -10.87
N CYS A 464 -1.68 11.92 -12.05
CA CYS A 464 -0.46 11.16 -12.33
C CYS A 464 0.83 12.00 -12.33
N GLU A 465 0.78 13.25 -12.79
CA GLU A 465 1.93 14.18 -12.75
C GLU A 465 2.33 14.51 -11.31
N GLU A 466 1.36 14.88 -10.48
CA GLU A 466 1.56 15.15 -9.05
C GLU A 466 2.16 13.95 -8.32
N GLN A 467 1.64 12.77 -8.61
CA GLN A 467 2.06 11.54 -7.95
C GLN A 467 3.26 10.87 -8.59
N ASP A 468 3.85 11.50 -9.60
CA ASP A 468 5.04 11.01 -10.31
C ASP A 468 4.84 9.60 -10.88
N TYR A 469 3.60 9.31 -11.30
CA TYR A 469 3.18 8.01 -11.79
C TYR A 469 3.43 7.87 -13.29
N LYS A 470 4.71 7.95 -13.65
CA LYS A 470 5.13 8.23 -15.03
C LYS A 470 4.72 7.16 -16.05
N LEU A 471 4.62 5.89 -15.65
CA LEU A 471 4.23 4.81 -16.56
C LEU A 471 2.78 4.96 -17.02
N VAL A 472 1.85 5.14 -16.07
CA VAL A 472 0.43 5.36 -16.36
C VAL A 472 0.22 6.73 -17.01
N LEU A 473 1.01 7.73 -16.62
CA LEU A 473 0.97 9.06 -17.25
C LEU A 473 1.22 9.01 -18.76
N ILE A 474 2.11 8.14 -19.25
CA ILE A 474 2.31 7.95 -20.69
C ILE A 474 1.02 7.49 -21.37
N ASP A 475 0.33 6.50 -20.79
CA ASP A 475 -0.93 6.00 -21.35
C ASP A 475 -2.03 7.05 -21.30
N VAL A 476 -2.10 7.81 -20.21
CA VAL A 476 -3.05 8.92 -20.04
C VAL A 476 -2.77 10.05 -21.05
N PHE A 477 -1.51 10.40 -21.32
CA PHE A 477 -1.17 11.34 -22.39
C PHE A 477 -1.65 10.82 -23.74
N ILE A 478 -1.44 9.55 -24.05
CA ILE A 478 -1.90 8.99 -25.33
C ILE A 478 -3.43 9.06 -25.43
N LEU A 479 -4.15 8.66 -24.38
CA LEU A 479 -5.61 8.76 -24.32
C LEU A 479 -6.10 10.20 -24.51
N GLN A 480 -5.49 11.15 -23.81
CA GLN A 480 -5.83 12.56 -23.92
C GLN A 480 -5.58 13.08 -25.33
N GLY A 481 -4.43 12.73 -25.93
CA GLY A 481 -4.09 13.09 -27.31
C GLY A 481 -5.15 12.60 -28.30
N LEU A 482 -5.61 11.36 -28.16
CA LEU A 482 -6.65 10.79 -29.02
C LEU A 482 -8.00 11.50 -28.82
N LEU A 483 -8.42 11.75 -27.58
CA LEU A 483 -9.66 12.49 -27.28
C LEU A 483 -9.63 13.94 -27.79
N LEU A 484 -8.49 14.62 -27.65
CA LEU A 484 -8.28 15.97 -28.21
C LEU A 484 -8.40 15.99 -29.73
N SER A 485 -7.96 14.93 -30.41
CA SER A 485 -8.12 14.83 -31.87
C SER A 485 -9.60 14.65 -32.27
N MET A 486 -10.42 14.02 -31.42
CA MET A 486 -11.87 13.91 -31.63
C MET A 486 -12.60 15.24 -31.40
N THR A 487 -12.14 16.07 -30.47
CA THR A 487 -12.71 17.40 -30.18
C THR A 487 -12.20 18.50 -31.12
N ASN A 488 -11.59 18.14 -32.26
CA ASN A 488 -10.97 19.06 -33.22
C ASN A 488 -9.81 19.93 -32.67
N LYS A 489 -9.24 19.59 -31.51
CA LYS A 489 -8.09 20.28 -30.91
C LYS A 489 -6.75 19.67 -31.36
N MET A 490 -6.52 19.60 -32.67
CA MET A 490 -5.37 18.86 -33.23
C MET A 490 -3.99 19.37 -32.80
N LYS A 491 -3.83 20.69 -32.61
CA LYS A 491 -2.55 21.26 -32.16
C LYS A 491 -2.20 20.79 -30.74
N GLU A 492 -3.18 20.77 -29.85
CA GLU A 492 -3.04 20.30 -28.47
C GLU A 492 -2.82 18.78 -28.44
N SER A 493 -3.59 18.03 -29.23
CA SER A 493 -3.42 16.58 -29.40
C SER A 493 -1.97 16.20 -29.75
N LYS A 494 -1.38 16.86 -30.76
CA LYS A 494 0.02 16.64 -31.14
C LYS A 494 1.00 16.98 -30.03
N LYS A 495 0.77 18.07 -29.29
CA LYS A 495 1.62 18.47 -28.17
C LYS A 495 1.63 17.38 -27.09
N ILE A 496 0.46 16.91 -26.69
CA ILE A 496 0.31 15.88 -25.65
C ILE A 496 0.94 14.55 -26.08
N LEU A 497 0.76 14.12 -27.32
CA LEU A 497 1.41 12.89 -27.82
C LEU A 497 2.94 13.01 -27.86
N ASN A 498 3.49 14.19 -28.14
CA ASN A 498 4.94 14.41 -28.02
C ASN A 498 5.41 14.33 -26.56
N ASN A 499 4.64 14.84 -25.59
CA ASN A 499 4.95 14.65 -24.16
C ASN A 499 5.04 13.15 -23.80
N ALA A 500 4.13 12.32 -24.32
CA ALA A 500 4.18 10.86 -24.13
C ALA A 500 5.47 10.25 -24.70
N ILE A 501 5.89 10.67 -25.89
CA ILE A 501 7.13 10.24 -26.55
C ILE A 501 8.36 10.65 -25.72
N ASP A 502 8.42 11.90 -25.29
CA ASP A 502 9.57 12.43 -24.55
C ASP A 502 9.70 11.79 -23.17
N LEU A 503 8.58 11.59 -22.47
CA LEU A 503 8.57 10.85 -21.20
C LEU A 503 8.98 9.39 -21.38
N SER A 504 8.51 8.73 -22.45
CA SER A 504 8.91 7.35 -22.76
C SER A 504 10.42 7.24 -23.01
N LYS A 505 11.01 8.20 -23.73
CA LYS A 505 12.47 8.27 -23.94
C LYS A 505 13.24 8.49 -22.65
N GLN A 506 12.77 9.42 -21.80
CA GLN A 506 13.39 9.70 -20.51
C GLN A 506 13.46 8.44 -19.63
N LEU A 507 12.45 7.57 -19.75
CA LEU A 507 12.37 6.30 -19.01
C LEU A 507 12.98 5.10 -19.74
N ASN A 508 13.51 5.28 -20.95
CA ASN A 508 14.01 4.22 -21.83
C ASN A 508 12.96 3.13 -22.16
N LEU A 509 11.70 3.53 -22.34
CA LEU A 509 10.58 2.63 -22.66
C LEU A 509 10.30 2.61 -24.17
N LEU A 510 11.08 1.82 -24.91
CA LEU A 510 11.02 1.79 -26.39
C LEU A 510 9.63 1.41 -26.94
N GLU A 511 8.95 0.42 -26.33
CA GLU A 511 7.63 0.00 -26.78
C GLU A 511 6.58 1.12 -26.63
N LYS A 512 6.59 1.81 -25.48
CA LYS A 512 5.70 2.95 -25.20
C LYS A 512 6.00 4.14 -26.12
N GLU A 513 7.29 4.38 -26.40
CA GLU A 513 7.69 5.42 -27.35
C GLU A 513 7.14 5.12 -28.75
N GLN A 514 7.35 3.90 -29.25
CA GLN A 514 6.84 3.46 -30.55
C GLN A 514 5.32 3.55 -30.60
N GLU A 515 4.64 3.11 -29.54
CA GLU A 515 3.20 3.19 -29.41
C GLU A 515 2.70 4.64 -29.56
N ALA A 516 3.29 5.60 -28.84
CA ALA A 516 2.92 7.01 -28.93
C ALA A 516 3.20 7.61 -30.31
N ARG A 517 4.32 7.25 -30.95
CA ARG A 517 4.66 7.68 -32.33
C ARG A 517 3.67 7.19 -33.37
N ILE A 518 3.24 5.93 -33.24
CA ILE A 518 2.22 5.35 -34.11
C ILE A 518 0.94 6.16 -33.98
N GLN A 519 0.49 6.44 -32.75
CA GLN A 519 -0.73 7.23 -32.55
C GLN A 519 -0.63 8.63 -33.13
N LEU A 520 0.50 9.32 -32.94
CA LEU A 520 0.75 10.64 -33.51
C LEU A 520 0.67 10.64 -35.04
N THR A 521 1.16 9.58 -35.69
CA THR A 521 1.10 9.44 -37.16
C THR A 521 -0.31 9.10 -37.65
N GLU A 522 -1.04 8.28 -36.90
CA GLU A 522 -2.37 7.80 -37.28
C GLU A 522 -3.45 8.88 -37.16
N ILE A 523 -3.40 9.75 -36.15
CA ILE A 523 -4.37 10.85 -36.01
C ILE A 523 -4.31 11.86 -37.18
N GLU A 524 -3.23 11.84 -37.97
CA GLU A 524 -3.08 12.67 -39.16
C GLU A 524 -3.65 12.00 -40.42
N LYS A 525 -3.81 10.68 -40.43
CA LYS A 525 -4.13 9.89 -41.64
C LYS A 525 -5.57 9.41 -41.69
N GLU A 526 -6.13 8.95 -40.57
CA GLU A 526 -7.48 8.36 -40.53
C GLU A 526 -8.26 8.74 -39.26
N LYS A 527 -9.52 9.17 -39.45
CA LYS A 527 -10.47 9.40 -38.34
C LYS A 527 -11.33 8.16 -38.02
N SER A 528 -11.49 7.23 -38.96
CA SER A 528 -12.22 5.98 -38.74
C SER A 528 -11.54 5.13 -37.66
N ASN A 529 -12.32 4.50 -36.79
CA ASN A 529 -11.87 3.62 -35.70
C ASN A 529 -11.16 4.28 -34.50
N LEU A 530 -11.11 5.63 -34.43
CA LEU A 530 -10.49 6.34 -33.30
C LEU A 530 -11.13 6.00 -31.95
N LEU A 531 -12.46 5.89 -31.90
CA LEU A 531 -13.20 5.49 -30.71
C LEU A 531 -12.82 4.08 -30.21
N VAL A 532 -12.66 3.11 -31.14
CA VAL A 532 -12.24 1.74 -30.82
C VAL A 532 -10.84 1.74 -30.23
N ARG A 533 -9.91 2.50 -30.83
CA ARG A 533 -8.54 2.67 -30.32
C ARG A 533 -8.53 3.24 -28.90
N ILE A 534 -9.39 4.23 -28.64
CA ILE A 534 -9.54 4.81 -27.30
C ILE A 534 -10.04 3.75 -26.31
N PHE A 535 -11.11 3.00 -26.64
CA PHE A 535 -11.60 1.92 -25.76
C PHE A 535 -10.54 0.85 -25.48
N THR A 536 -9.81 0.39 -26.50
CA THR A 536 -8.73 -0.59 -26.31
C THR A 536 -7.65 -0.04 -25.36
N ARG A 537 -7.32 1.24 -25.48
CA ARG A 537 -6.31 1.89 -24.63
C ARG A 537 -6.79 2.14 -23.22
N ILE A 538 -8.05 2.55 -23.03
CA ILE A 538 -8.65 2.68 -21.71
C ILE A 538 -8.60 1.33 -20.99
N ASN A 539 -9.04 0.26 -21.66
CA ASN A 539 -8.98 -1.10 -21.12
C ASN A 539 -7.54 -1.56 -20.78
N LYS A 540 -6.56 -1.27 -21.66
CA LYS A 540 -5.14 -1.55 -21.38
C LYS A 540 -4.64 -0.76 -20.16
N SER A 541 -5.01 0.51 -20.04
CA SER A 541 -4.63 1.39 -18.93
C SER A 541 -5.24 0.91 -17.61
N ILE A 542 -6.53 0.57 -17.63
CA ILE A 542 -7.26 0.00 -16.49
C ILE A 542 -6.64 -1.33 -16.03
N ARG A 543 -6.29 -2.22 -16.96
CA ARG A 543 -5.61 -3.49 -16.61
C ARG A 543 -4.24 -3.23 -16.02
N SER A 544 -3.51 -2.27 -16.59
CA SER A 544 -2.24 -1.87 -16.04
C SER A 544 -2.42 -1.37 -14.61
N THR A 545 -3.36 -0.46 -14.33
CA THR A 545 -3.59 0.05 -12.97
C THR A 545 -3.99 -1.07 -11.99
N ILE A 546 -4.85 -2.01 -12.37
CA ILE A 546 -5.17 -3.21 -11.57
C ILE A 546 -3.92 -4.06 -11.30
N ALA A 547 -3.04 -4.21 -12.29
CA ALA A 547 -1.77 -4.90 -12.08
C ALA A 547 -0.87 -4.15 -11.09
N PHE A 548 -1.05 -2.83 -10.94
CA PHE A 548 -0.30 -1.95 -10.03
C PHE A 548 -0.99 -1.67 -8.67
N GLU A 549 -1.89 -2.56 -8.21
CA GLU A 549 -2.70 -2.43 -6.98
C GLU A 549 -1.96 -2.08 -5.66
N SER A 550 -0.63 -1.93 -5.67
CA SER A 550 0.15 -1.61 -4.48
C SER A 550 0.22 -0.11 -4.16
N VAL A 551 0.20 0.82 -5.11
CA VAL A 551 0.45 2.24 -4.81
C VAL A 551 -0.80 2.89 -4.19
N SER A 552 -0.95 2.71 -2.88
CA SER A 552 -2.17 3.02 -2.15
C SER A 552 -2.23 4.44 -1.60
N ARG A 553 -1.13 5.22 -1.67
CA ARG A 553 -1.19 6.62 -1.24
C ARG A 553 -0.29 7.58 -2.05
N PRO A 554 -0.83 8.73 -2.49
CA PRO A 554 -0.08 9.78 -3.16
C PRO A 554 1.03 10.36 -2.27
N LYS A 555 2.12 10.87 -2.88
CA LYS A 555 2.99 11.90 -2.29
C LYS A 555 2.13 12.96 -1.61
N THR A 556 2.42 13.26 -0.35
CA THR A 556 1.70 14.29 0.39
C THR A 556 2.08 15.68 -0.13
N ILE A 557 1.37 16.14 -1.17
CA ILE A 557 1.50 17.50 -1.67
C ILE A 557 0.55 18.38 -0.86
N LYS A 558 1.03 18.92 0.26
CA LYS A 558 0.28 19.93 1.02
C LYS A 558 0.26 21.23 0.22
N ALA A 559 -0.90 21.87 0.16
CA ALA A 559 -1.08 23.23 -0.31
C ALA A 559 -1.66 24.06 0.82
N ASP A 560 -1.09 25.24 1.02
CA ASP A 560 -1.49 26.17 2.05
C ASP A 560 -2.60 27.06 1.50
N ILE A 561 -3.80 26.90 2.05
CA ILE A 561 -4.95 27.72 1.71
C ILE A 561 -4.78 29.08 2.39
N LYS A 562 -4.68 30.14 1.58
CA LYS A 562 -4.42 31.50 2.05
C LYS A 562 -5.71 32.30 2.23
N ALA A 563 -6.64 32.18 1.27
CA ALA A 563 -7.92 32.88 1.30
C ALA A 563 -8.98 32.21 0.43
N LEU A 564 -10.25 32.46 0.74
CA LEU A 564 -11.41 32.08 -0.08
C LEU A 564 -12.29 33.31 -0.35
N PHE A 565 -12.71 33.47 -1.60
CA PHE A 565 -13.68 34.47 -2.03
C PHE A 565 -14.88 33.81 -2.70
N ILE A 566 -16.08 34.22 -2.30
CA ILE A 566 -17.33 33.79 -2.93
C ILE A 566 -18.07 35.02 -3.45
N MET A 567 -18.29 35.03 -4.75
CA MET A 567 -18.83 36.17 -5.49
C MET A 567 -20.16 35.80 -6.15
N SER A 568 -21.11 36.73 -6.14
CA SER A 568 -22.37 36.54 -6.85
C SER A 568 -22.16 36.65 -8.35
N LYS A 569 -22.72 35.71 -9.14
CA LYS A 569 -22.72 35.85 -10.61
C LYS A 569 -23.51 37.07 -11.08
N GLN A 570 -24.55 37.44 -10.33
CA GLN A 570 -25.47 38.49 -10.71
C GLN A 570 -24.88 39.88 -10.47
N THR A 571 -24.25 40.10 -9.33
CA THR A 571 -23.68 41.42 -8.98
C THR A 571 -22.21 41.54 -9.34
N GLY A 572 -21.49 40.42 -9.48
CA GLY A 572 -20.04 40.40 -9.66
C GLY A 572 -19.26 40.80 -8.41
N LEU A 573 -19.93 40.98 -7.26
CA LEU A 573 -19.33 41.40 -6.00
C LEU A 573 -19.17 40.21 -5.03
N PRO A 574 -18.10 40.19 -4.21
CA PRO A 574 -17.96 39.22 -3.14
C PRO A 574 -18.99 39.48 -2.04
N PHE A 575 -19.63 38.42 -1.54
CA PHE A 575 -20.48 38.49 -0.34
C PHE A 575 -19.92 37.65 0.82
N TYR A 576 -18.93 36.79 0.56
CA TYR A 576 -18.15 36.12 1.58
C TYR A 576 -16.66 36.17 1.23
N GLN A 577 -15.84 36.44 2.24
CA GLN A 577 -14.39 36.45 2.16
C GLN A 577 -13.80 35.96 3.47
N ASN A 578 -12.76 35.15 3.40
CA ASN A 578 -12.02 34.73 4.59
C ASN A 578 -10.54 34.57 4.26
N GLU A 579 -9.67 35.19 5.07
CA GLU A 579 -8.22 35.06 4.99
C GLU A 579 -7.76 34.12 6.11
N PHE A 580 -7.24 32.96 5.74
CA PHE A 580 -6.83 31.93 6.70
C PHE A 580 -5.39 32.13 7.20
N ASN A 581 -4.58 32.91 6.48
CA ASN A 581 -3.21 33.25 6.87
C ASN A 581 -3.04 34.77 7.08
N LYS A 582 -2.67 35.17 8.31
CA LYS A 582 -2.51 36.56 8.76
C LYS A 582 -1.36 37.33 8.08
N GLU A 583 -0.44 36.65 7.41
CA GLU A 583 0.70 37.29 6.74
C GLU A 583 0.36 37.88 5.36
N THR A 584 -0.77 37.49 4.76
CA THR A 584 -1.21 37.96 3.44
C THR A 584 -2.18 39.14 3.59
N LYS A 585 -1.75 40.37 3.27
CA LYS A 585 -2.68 41.51 3.14
C LYS A 585 -3.16 41.60 1.69
N LEU A 586 -4.21 40.87 1.32
CA LEU A 586 -4.84 41.00 0.01
C LEU A 586 -5.95 42.04 0.10
N ASN A 587 -6.03 43.00 -0.85
CA ASN A 587 -7.18 43.91 -0.91
C ASN A 587 -8.34 43.20 -1.66
N PRO A 588 -9.45 42.86 -0.97
CA PRO A 588 -10.50 42.01 -1.54
C PRO A 588 -11.24 42.63 -2.73
N ASN A 589 -11.45 43.94 -2.69
CA ASN A 589 -12.16 44.67 -3.74
C ASN A 589 -11.30 44.78 -5.01
N LEU A 590 -9.99 44.91 -4.85
CA LEU A 590 -9.04 44.91 -5.97
C LEU A 590 -8.91 43.52 -6.60
N LEU A 591 -8.82 42.46 -5.78
CA LEU A 591 -8.72 41.09 -6.29
C LEU A 591 -10.02 40.63 -6.96
N SER A 592 -11.18 40.89 -6.34
CA SER A 592 -12.48 40.57 -6.95
C SER A 592 -12.75 41.38 -8.21
N GLY A 593 -12.42 42.68 -8.23
CA GLY A 593 -12.47 43.51 -9.43
C GLY A 593 -11.57 42.98 -10.55
N LEU A 594 -10.33 42.57 -10.22
CA LEU A 594 -9.40 41.95 -11.16
C LEU A 594 -9.92 40.61 -11.70
N LEU A 595 -10.38 39.71 -10.83
CA LEU A 595 -10.89 38.40 -11.23
C LEU A 595 -12.15 38.52 -12.11
N SER A 596 -13.05 39.43 -11.75
CA SER A 596 -14.24 39.74 -12.55
C SER A 596 -13.83 40.30 -13.93
N ALA A 597 -12.88 41.22 -13.98
CA ALA A 597 -12.36 41.80 -15.22
C ALA A 597 -11.64 40.77 -16.11
N ILE A 598 -10.77 39.92 -15.55
CA ILE A 598 -10.10 38.85 -16.31
C ILE A 598 -11.13 37.87 -16.88
N ARG A 599 -12.19 37.55 -16.14
CA ARG A 599 -13.27 36.70 -16.65
C ARG A 599 -14.06 37.38 -17.77
N THR A 600 -14.47 38.64 -17.60
CA THR A 600 -15.17 39.39 -18.65
C THR A 600 -14.32 39.47 -19.92
N MET A 601 -13.01 39.71 -19.78
CA MET A 601 -12.07 39.64 -20.89
C MET A 601 -12.00 38.23 -21.48
N GLY A 602 -11.88 37.19 -20.65
CA GLY A 602 -11.86 35.80 -21.10
C GLY A 602 -13.11 35.42 -21.90
N GLN A 603 -14.30 35.78 -21.41
CA GLN A 603 -15.57 35.53 -22.09
C GLN A 603 -15.68 36.28 -23.43
N GLN A 604 -15.20 37.53 -23.49
CA GLN A 604 -15.24 38.34 -24.71
C GLN A 604 -14.14 37.98 -25.73
N ILE A 605 -12.97 37.53 -25.28
CA ILE A 605 -11.81 37.24 -26.13
C ILE A 605 -11.83 35.80 -26.64
N LEU A 606 -12.28 34.85 -25.81
CA LEU A 606 -12.19 33.42 -26.12
C LEU A 606 -13.45 32.86 -26.80
N ASP A 607 -14.52 33.67 -26.94
CA ASP A 607 -15.81 33.28 -27.56
C ASP A 607 -16.34 31.93 -27.04
N ALA A 608 -16.05 31.64 -25.77
CA ALA A 608 -16.29 30.37 -25.13
C ALA A 608 -17.58 30.47 -24.31
N GLU A 609 -18.67 29.90 -24.82
CA GLU A 609 -19.86 29.58 -24.01
C GLU A 609 -19.49 28.58 -22.89
N GLU A 610 -18.48 27.74 -23.12
CA GLU A 610 -17.95 26.75 -22.19
C GLU A 610 -16.41 26.76 -22.17
N GLY A 611 -15.82 27.20 -21.06
CA GLY A 611 -14.36 27.27 -20.87
C GLY A 611 -13.92 28.52 -20.11
N GLY A 612 -14.27 28.61 -18.83
CA GLY A 612 -13.83 29.70 -17.95
C GLY A 612 -12.36 29.59 -17.55
N LEU A 613 -11.74 30.70 -17.17
CA LEU A 613 -10.43 30.70 -16.51
C LEU A 613 -10.51 29.89 -15.20
N GLN A 614 -9.75 28.79 -15.11
CA GLN A 614 -9.79 27.87 -13.96
C GLN A 614 -8.64 28.05 -12.98
N LEU A 615 -7.53 28.65 -13.43
CA LEU A 615 -6.32 28.80 -12.63
C LEU A 615 -5.56 30.07 -13.06
N ILE A 616 -5.08 30.83 -12.08
CA ILE A 616 -4.10 31.90 -12.27
C ILE A 616 -2.87 31.57 -11.43
N ASP A 617 -1.76 31.26 -12.07
CA ASP A 617 -0.49 30.98 -11.41
C ASP A 617 0.49 32.14 -11.56
N HIS A 618 1.05 32.60 -10.44
CA HIS A 618 2.11 33.61 -10.45
C HIS A 618 3.04 33.49 -9.24
N GLY A 619 4.25 32.98 -9.46
CA GLY A 619 5.27 32.84 -8.42
C GLY A 619 4.86 31.82 -7.36
N ASN A 620 4.65 32.26 -6.12
CA ASN A 620 4.31 31.41 -4.97
C ASN A 620 2.82 31.49 -4.60
N VAL A 621 1.97 31.91 -5.55
CA VAL A 621 0.53 32.05 -5.37
C VAL A 621 -0.17 31.51 -6.60
N SER A 622 -1.15 30.65 -6.35
CA SER A 622 -2.12 30.17 -7.32
C SER A 622 -3.52 30.59 -6.90
N ILE A 623 -4.35 30.97 -7.86
CA ILE A 623 -5.78 31.26 -7.63
C ILE A 623 -6.58 30.24 -8.42
N MET A 624 -7.18 29.30 -7.70
CA MET A 624 -8.07 28.29 -8.26
C MET A 624 -9.46 28.89 -8.38
N LEU A 625 -10.03 28.82 -9.57
CA LEU A 625 -11.34 29.36 -9.88
C LEU A 625 -12.29 28.21 -10.22
N GLU A 626 -13.46 28.24 -9.60
CA GLU A 626 -14.54 27.29 -9.84
C GLU A 626 -15.87 28.04 -9.94
N THR A 627 -16.77 27.49 -10.75
CA THR A 627 -18.05 28.14 -11.05
C THR A 627 -19.19 27.27 -10.54
N GLY A 628 -19.97 27.81 -9.60
CA GLY A 628 -21.22 27.18 -9.16
C GLY A 628 -22.42 27.65 -9.97
N GLU A 629 -23.64 27.24 -9.62
CA GLU A 629 -24.85 27.69 -10.32
C GLU A 629 -24.99 29.22 -10.35
N LYS A 630 -24.96 29.84 -9.16
CA LYS A 630 -25.22 31.28 -8.94
C LYS A 630 -24.03 32.06 -8.39
N CYS A 631 -22.93 31.38 -8.08
CA CYS A 631 -21.73 31.99 -7.49
C CYS A 631 -20.46 31.63 -8.28
N PHE A 632 -19.44 32.47 -8.13
CA PHE A 632 -18.04 32.20 -8.47
C PHE A 632 -17.25 32.01 -7.19
N PHE A 633 -16.33 31.06 -7.21
CA PHE A 633 -15.48 30.74 -6.09
C PHE A 633 -14.03 30.93 -6.51
N ALA A 634 -13.24 31.61 -5.68
CA ALA A 634 -11.81 31.79 -5.88
C ALA A 634 -11.07 31.36 -4.61
N LEU A 635 -10.27 30.31 -4.72
CA LEU A 635 -9.43 29.81 -3.65
C LEU A 635 -7.99 30.23 -3.92
N VAL A 636 -7.42 31.02 -3.01
CA VAL A 636 -6.04 31.47 -3.08
C VAL A 636 -5.16 30.52 -2.28
N VAL A 637 -4.15 29.96 -2.94
CA VAL A 637 -3.28 28.91 -2.39
C VAL A 637 -1.83 29.22 -2.73
N ASP A 638 -0.87 28.54 -2.11
CA ASP A 638 0.53 28.61 -2.52
C ASP A 638 0.80 27.88 -3.84
N LYS A 639 0.10 26.77 -4.07
CA LYS A 639 0.07 25.98 -5.31
C LYS A 639 -1.24 25.19 -5.42
N GLU A 640 -1.70 24.94 -6.64
CA GLU A 640 -2.80 24.00 -6.87
C GLU A 640 -2.33 22.55 -6.63
N THR A 641 -3.20 21.74 -6.02
CA THR A 641 -3.07 20.28 -6.02
C THR A 641 -4.40 19.65 -6.40
N TYR A 642 -4.35 18.46 -6.97
CA TYR A 642 -5.52 17.73 -7.41
C TYR A 642 -6.50 17.49 -6.25
N LEU A 643 -6.01 16.96 -5.12
CA LEU A 643 -6.85 16.67 -3.96
C LEU A 643 -7.50 17.95 -3.42
N LEU A 644 -6.78 19.08 -3.45
CA LEU A 644 -7.35 20.36 -3.06
C LEU A 644 -8.42 20.85 -4.04
N ARG A 645 -8.24 20.65 -5.36
CA ARG A 645 -9.25 20.99 -6.36
C ARG A 645 -10.51 20.15 -6.19
N GLU A 646 -10.37 18.84 -5.97
CA GLU A 646 -11.53 17.98 -5.74
C GLU A 646 -12.27 18.38 -4.45
N LYS A 647 -11.55 18.64 -3.35
CA LYS A 647 -12.15 19.19 -2.12
C LYS A 647 -12.85 20.51 -2.36
N PHE A 648 -12.28 21.39 -3.19
CA PHE A 648 -12.88 22.67 -3.51
C PHE A 648 -14.18 22.51 -4.30
N ARG A 649 -14.21 21.60 -5.28
CA ARG A 649 -15.42 21.24 -6.03
C ARG A 649 -16.49 20.62 -5.12
N GLU A 650 -16.09 19.73 -4.22
CA GLU A 650 -16.98 19.11 -3.22
C GLU A 650 -17.59 20.16 -2.28
N PHE A 651 -16.78 21.06 -1.74
CA PHE A 651 -17.22 22.21 -0.95
C PHE A 651 -18.27 23.04 -1.71
N ILE A 652 -18.05 23.32 -3.00
CA ILE A 652 -18.98 24.08 -3.83
C ILE A 652 -20.30 23.33 -4.03
N SER A 653 -20.26 22.01 -4.20
CA SER A 653 -21.46 21.17 -4.30
C SER A 653 -22.28 21.26 -3.01
N TYR A 654 -21.65 21.04 -1.84
CA TYR A 654 -22.32 21.18 -0.55
C TYR A 654 -22.89 22.58 -0.33
N PHE A 655 -22.10 23.62 -0.63
CA PHE A 655 -22.53 25.02 -0.52
C PHE A 655 -23.83 25.31 -1.28
N GLN A 656 -24.03 24.69 -2.45
CA GLN A 656 -25.24 24.88 -3.25
C GLN A 656 -26.47 24.14 -2.71
N THR A 657 -26.27 23.11 -1.87
CA THR A 657 -27.38 22.39 -1.24
C THR A 657 -27.98 23.14 -0.06
N GLU A 658 -27.25 24.10 0.51
CA GLU A 658 -27.60 24.85 1.70
C GLU A 658 -28.83 25.75 1.52
N ARG A 659 -29.52 25.97 2.63
CA ARG A 659 -30.77 26.72 2.64
C ARG A 659 -30.57 28.20 2.28
N PHE A 660 -29.56 28.87 2.86
CA PHE A 660 -29.28 30.28 2.56
C PHE A 660 -28.97 30.50 1.06
N PHE A 661 -28.35 29.50 0.40
CA PHE A 661 -28.07 29.57 -1.03
C PHE A 661 -29.34 29.48 -1.87
N LYS A 662 -30.23 28.54 -1.51
CA LYS A 662 -31.53 28.34 -2.18
C LYS A 662 -32.48 29.52 -1.99
N ASP A 663 -32.48 30.12 -0.79
CA ASP A 663 -33.39 31.20 -0.40
C ASP A 663 -33.00 32.58 -1.00
N GLY A 664 -31.83 32.71 -1.63
CA GLY A 664 -31.44 33.91 -2.39
C GLY A 664 -30.42 34.83 -1.71
N ASP A 665 -29.89 34.46 -0.55
CA ASP A 665 -29.00 35.33 0.25
C ASP A 665 -27.62 35.57 -0.40
N HIS A 666 -27.30 34.86 -1.49
CA HIS A 666 -26.13 35.07 -2.34
C HIS A 666 -26.21 36.33 -3.21
N VAL A 667 -27.36 37.02 -3.26
CA VAL A 667 -27.55 38.31 -3.94
C VAL A 667 -27.29 39.49 -3.00
N VAL A 668 -27.37 39.26 -1.68
CA VAL A 668 -27.20 40.29 -0.65
C VAL A 668 -25.72 40.49 -0.35
N VAL A 669 -25.17 41.61 -0.85
CA VAL A 669 -23.75 41.96 -0.67
C VAL A 669 -23.43 42.38 0.78
N GLN A 670 -24.44 42.72 1.59
CA GLN A 670 -24.23 43.03 3.01
C GLN A 670 -23.89 41.75 3.81
N THR A 671 -22.97 41.90 4.76
CA THR A 671 -22.57 40.83 5.70
C THR A 671 -23.75 40.43 6.58
N SER A 672 -23.97 39.12 6.73
CA SER A 672 -24.98 38.55 7.63
C SER A 672 -24.27 37.60 8.56
N GLU A 673 -24.20 37.92 9.85
CA GLU A 673 -23.43 37.13 10.84
C GLU A 673 -23.81 35.64 10.80
N LYS A 674 -25.11 35.35 10.70
CA LYS A 674 -25.60 33.98 10.64
C LYS A 674 -25.21 33.25 9.35
N ARG A 675 -25.34 33.90 8.19
CA ARG A 675 -24.94 33.31 6.89
C ARG A 675 -23.43 33.07 6.87
N ASP A 676 -22.66 34.06 7.29
CA ASP A 676 -21.20 34.00 7.21
C ASP A 676 -20.64 32.97 8.22
N GLU A 677 -21.30 32.75 9.36
CA GLU A 677 -21.04 31.64 10.28
C GLU A 677 -21.35 30.28 9.66
N GLU A 678 -22.51 30.12 9.01
CA GLU A 678 -22.88 28.88 8.29
C GLU A 678 -21.86 28.55 7.18
N ILE A 679 -21.44 29.55 6.40
CA ILE A 679 -20.39 29.38 5.37
C ILE A 679 -19.06 29.00 6.01
N THR A 680 -18.68 29.64 7.12
CA THR A 680 -17.42 29.34 7.81
C THR A 680 -17.39 27.91 8.35
N ASN A 681 -18.50 27.42 8.90
CA ASN A 681 -18.63 26.04 9.34
C ASN A 681 -18.48 25.05 8.18
N LEU A 682 -19.03 25.36 7.00
CA LEU A 682 -18.85 24.53 5.79
C LEU A 682 -17.40 24.52 5.32
N VAL A 683 -16.75 25.69 5.30
CA VAL A 683 -15.33 25.82 4.95
C VAL A 683 -14.47 25.01 5.92
N GLU A 684 -14.70 25.14 7.23
CA GLU A 684 -13.97 24.37 8.24
C GLU A 684 -14.17 22.87 8.05
N LYS A 685 -15.40 22.43 7.76
CA LYS A 685 -15.74 21.02 7.65
C LYS A 685 -15.26 20.35 6.35
N HIS A 686 -15.38 21.04 5.22
CA HIS A 686 -15.21 20.45 3.89
C HIS A 686 -13.95 20.94 3.15
N LEU A 687 -13.38 22.08 3.55
CA LEU A 687 -12.22 22.67 2.86
C LEU A 687 -10.95 22.68 3.74
N LEU A 688 -11.06 22.96 5.04
CA LEU A 688 -9.91 23.11 5.95
C LEU A 688 -9.63 21.89 6.84
N LYS A 689 -10.64 21.25 7.43
CA LYS A 689 -10.43 20.00 8.19
C LYS A 689 -10.29 18.83 7.22
N VAL A 690 -9.16 18.15 7.32
CA VAL A 690 -8.98 16.69 7.51
C VAL A 690 -7.48 16.45 7.32
N GLU A 691 -6.75 16.38 8.44
CA GLU A 691 -5.42 15.74 8.48
C GLU A 691 -5.58 14.23 8.24
#